data_AF-A0A926R316-F1
#
_entry.id   AF-A0A926R316-F1
#
_cell.length_a   1.000
_cell.length_b   1.000
_cell.length_c   1.000
_cell.angle_alpha   90.00
_cell.angle_beta   90.00
_cell.angle_gamma   90.00
#
_symmetry.space_group_name_H-M   'P 1'
#
loop_
_entity.id
_entity.type
_entity.pdbx_description
1 polymer ?
#
loop_
_entity_poly.entity_id
_entity_poly.type
_entity_poly.pdbx_seq_one_letter_code
_entity_poly.pdbx_strand_id
1 'polypeptide(L)'
;MIRPPGDDADPNPAPARRGSRVKRFVAAVAGATIAVAGLILTGTVPAHAATTVHTYAPTGVGGGTTTSPDVASTKYQVQVAGTSVQAVRYTQNGHNFDIARFASDSRTPTITVTLPGTTIDRVNIYPARYYPAGSVSVSADKHTLTFQMSADAGLNQAIVMVNGDSTNATGQPYLAVINDPLEDPAQRPDTTSAPDGSGVNLQTGVLNFQQFAAKYLAAHPNSAAQKAPAATTSSMAGKTVNGTAVPAGQQTSAGTLVSASSVNVRYPNVRKMAADDVTYALRAAIDTIKANPTALNTLYFPNGTYVWSGLLVNGVDGSKLKGGKLKIYTDEGALLKNRVQAYMEAFEPAVGIINSSDIDIDGRGVFDGNGVANYNARTTGDLHDAYRSQHQGGVMVMHSSDITFDDTYVRNAKQWNYETHTAKRVTFNNIKALTPYRQPWIDGTNFASGQDITANGVFTLGNDDAFASGHYNPSDGFTPLAPGVWSNFQLGTSTPDVQGYVNAVGAHDSVADELGFDSYHWDTQDSKNISVSDTLNWSVGAGNAIRIGWAPYGYRLHNYMFDNFNSVSPWAGGIAIGGGGPNPYPDMSVVVKNSSIDNSRFTKGPVGVSNGSATKTITAEQQAIYGYAPNPDGSGTTYTYTRAPIGTFKLDNVWFSQQRTNSSPLSGVTNATLNDLHVAGRLVRCTGQFPLTTSGIGTLTTTYTDANGQTRNVQAGAPADGDTWVGAWSGDQTRNSSSDLTLITRNTGVGLMGEQYTTGSGDGKLSYLQIPLSSLTRAPSRATLHLTYVGHRYASVPSTDTDQLLVQPVSDTTCTGGGTSCPINTMTWQNRPSFTATTSSVAKSATFALGSTIVPEGGGTHQGNAIDGRDITVDITSFVQNAYAANQSTLLLAVGNAGGTNHELRFVSSEGATGSGKLTRATAEMAPALTVTP
;
A
#
# COMPACT_ATOMS: atom_id res chain seq x y z
N MET A 1 38.55 47.33 -14.72
CA MET A 1 38.66 48.21 -15.91
C MET A 1 37.59 47.76 -16.89
N ILE A 2 36.58 48.61 -17.11
CA ILE A 2 35.50 48.59 -18.15
C ILE A 2 34.46 47.43 -18.15
N ARG A 3 33.18 47.84 -18.02
CA ARG A 3 31.86 47.14 -18.12
C ARG A 3 31.54 46.64 -19.56
N PRO A 4 30.52 45.78 -19.84
CA PRO A 4 29.07 46.07 -19.64
C PRO A 4 28.17 44.80 -19.42
N PRO A 5 26.83 44.81 -19.66
CA PRO A 5 25.73 45.20 -18.75
C PRO A 5 24.66 44.08 -18.55
N GLY A 6 23.63 44.34 -17.73
CA GLY A 6 22.59 43.38 -17.30
C GLY A 6 21.20 43.47 -17.96
N ASP A 7 20.32 42.62 -17.41
CA ASP A 7 18.84 42.56 -17.32
C ASP A 7 17.95 42.85 -18.55
N ASP A 8 17.13 41.86 -18.96
CA ASP A 8 15.69 41.78 -18.64
C ASP A 8 14.92 40.73 -19.49
N ALA A 9 13.97 40.06 -18.80
CA ALA A 9 12.66 39.55 -19.24
C ALA A 9 12.47 38.46 -20.34
N ASP A 10 11.76 37.41 -19.91
CA ASP A 10 11.02 36.39 -20.69
C ASP A 10 10.12 36.97 -21.79
N PRO A 11 10.03 36.32 -22.97
CA PRO A 11 8.91 36.48 -23.88
C PRO A 11 8.01 35.24 -23.92
N ASN A 12 6.79 35.44 -23.44
CA ASN A 12 5.63 34.59 -23.65
C ASN A 12 5.14 34.71 -25.11
N PRO A 13 4.86 33.64 -25.87
CA PRO A 13 4.15 33.76 -27.14
C PRO A 13 2.66 33.42 -26.97
N ALA A 14 1.80 34.41 -27.28
CA ALA A 14 0.36 34.26 -27.37
C ALA A 14 -0.08 33.48 -28.64
N PRO A 15 -1.17 32.68 -28.58
CA PRO A 15 -1.79 32.13 -29.78
C PRO A 15 -2.92 33.03 -30.33
N ALA A 16 -2.95 33.21 -31.65
CA ALA A 16 -3.97 33.96 -32.36
C ALA A 16 -5.20 33.11 -32.73
N ARG A 17 -6.37 33.74 -32.57
CA ARG A 17 -7.75 33.23 -32.74
C ARG A 17 -8.18 33.00 -34.21
N ARG A 18 -9.12 32.06 -34.41
CA ARG A 18 -10.43 32.17 -35.11
C ARG A 18 -10.96 30.74 -35.38
N GLY A 19 -12.18 30.32 -35.07
CA GLY A 19 -13.34 30.93 -34.43
C GLY A 19 -14.56 29.99 -34.54
N SER A 20 -15.65 30.40 -33.88
CA SER A 20 -17.05 29.96 -34.03
C SER A 20 -17.47 28.66 -33.34
N ARG A 21 -18.56 28.54 -32.57
CA ARG A 21 -19.59 29.43 -32.00
C ARG A 21 -20.39 28.58 -30.98
N VAL A 22 -20.63 29.13 -29.78
CA VAL A 22 -21.93 29.18 -29.04
C VAL A 22 -22.71 27.86 -28.87
N LYS A 23 -22.91 27.32 -27.66
CA LYS A 23 -23.91 27.79 -26.69
C LYS A 23 -23.51 27.48 -25.23
N ARG A 24 -23.64 28.51 -24.40
CA ARG A 24 -23.67 28.48 -22.94
C ARG A 24 -24.95 27.78 -22.44
N PHE A 25 -24.82 26.94 -21.43
CA PHE A 25 -25.83 26.87 -20.37
C PHE A 25 -25.13 27.08 -19.02
N VAL A 26 -25.76 27.92 -18.21
CA VAL A 26 -25.34 28.42 -16.91
C VAL A 26 -25.52 27.34 -15.87
N ALA A 27 -24.52 27.22 -14.99
CA ALA A 27 -24.60 26.46 -13.75
C ALA A 27 -25.74 26.99 -12.86
N ALA A 28 -26.61 26.10 -12.41
CA ALA A 28 -27.51 26.35 -11.30
C ALA A 28 -27.31 25.24 -10.26
N VAL A 29 -27.03 25.69 -9.04
CA VAL A 29 -26.93 24.95 -7.79
C VAL A 29 -28.22 24.17 -7.54
N ALA A 30 -28.10 22.89 -7.17
CA ALA A 30 -29.10 22.19 -6.37
C ALA A 30 -28.42 21.08 -5.55
N GLY A 31 -28.16 21.37 -4.28
CA GLY A 31 -28.07 20.34 -3.27
C GLY A 31 -29.46 19.71 -3.09
N ALA A 32 -29.52 18.38 -3.13
CA ALA A 32 -30.69 17.63 -2.73
C ALA A 32 -30.23 16.39 -1.95
N THR A 33 -30.43 16.49 -0.64
CA THR A 33 -30.58 15.40 0.33
C THR A 33 -31.34 14.21 -0.24
N ILE A 34 -30.77 13.01 -0.16
CA ILE A 34 -31.52 11.75 -0.28
C ILE A 34 -31.88 11.29 1.13
N ALA A 35 -33.11 11.60 1.52
CA ALA A 35 -33.86 10.84 2.51
C ALA A 35 -34.76 9.87 1.73
N VAL A 36 -34.58 8.56 1.93
CA VAL A 36 -35.56 7.57 1.49
C VAL A 36 -36.00 6.79 2.73
N ALA A 37 -37.14 7.21 3.27
CA ALA A 37 -37.96 6.40 4.15
C ALA A 37 -39.25 6.05 3.40
N GLY A 38 -39.48 4.75 3.22
CA GLY A 38 -40.80 4.12 3.09
C GLY A 38 -41.76 4.64 2.02
N LEU A 39 -41.69 4.06 0.82
CA LEU A 39 -42.89 3.84 0.02
C LEU A 39 -42.77 2.50 -0.70
N ILE A 40 -43.56 1.52 -0.26
CA ILE A 40 -43.76 0.25 -0.96
C ILE A 40 -44.49 0.59 -2.26
N LEU A 41 -43.74 0.68 -3.36
CA LEU A 41 -44.27 0.52 -4.71
C LEU A 41 -43.49 -0.62 -5.36
N THR A 42 -44.23 -1.63 -5.80
CA THR A 42 -43.79 -2.67 -6.73
C THR A 42 -43.45 -2.00 -8.06
N GLY A 43 -42.26 -1.40 -8.14
CA GLY A 43 -41.67 -0.88 -9.37
C GLY A 43 -40.65 -1.88 -9.87
N THR A 44 -40.87 -2.39 -11.08
CA THR A 44 -39.87 -3.15 -11.85
C THR A 44 -38.58 -2.35 -11.91
N VAL A 45 -37.52 -2.86 -11.28
CA VAL A 45 -36.16 -2.34 -11.39
C VAL A 45 -35.82 -2.29 -12.87
N PRO A 46 -35.34 -1.15 -13.43
CA PRO A 46 -34.87 -1.14 -14.81
C PRO A 46 -33.77 -2.19 -14.91
N ALA A 47 -33.93 -3.13 -15.85
CA ALA A 47 -32.94 -4.17 -16.08
C ALA A 47 -31.59 -3.49 -16.35
N HIS A 48 -30.63 -3.65 -15.43
CA HIS A 48 -29.25 -3.28 -15.71
C HIS A 48 -28.85 -3.98 -17.01
N ALA A 49 -28.28 -3.23 -17.94
CA ALA A 49 -27.72 -3.81 -19.16
C ALA A 49 -26.78 -4.97 -18.77
N ALA A 50 -26.88 -6.08 -19.49
CA ALA A 50 -26.04 -7.25 -19.21
C ALA A 50 -24.56 -6.85 -19.31
N THR A 51 -23.79 -7.08 -18.24
CA THR A 51 -22.34 -6.85 -18.23
C THR A 51 -21.67 -7.83 -19.18
N THR A 52 -20.89 -7.32 -20.13
CA THR A 52 -20.08 -8.14 -21.03
C THR A 52 -18.82 -8.56 -20.28
N VAL A 53 -18.59 -9.87 -20.17
CA VAL A 53 -17.39 -10.43 -19.56
C VAL A 53 -16.59 -11.19 -20.61
N HIS A 54 -15.33 -10.82 -20.77
CA HIS A 54 -14.36 -11.49 -21.64
C HIS A 54 -13.40 -12.32 -20.78
N THR A 55 -13.33 -13.62 -21.07
CA THR A 55 -12.43 -14.55 -20.38
C THR A 55 -11.18 -14.74 -21.21
N TYR A 56 -10.01 -14.62 -20.57
CA TYR A 56 -8.75 -14.72 -21.31
C TYR A 56 -8.46 -16.14 -21.78
N ALA A 57 -7.82 -16.21 -22.95
CA ALA A 57 -7.24 -17.44 -23.45
C ALA A 57 -6.25 -18.07 -22.44
N PRO A 58 -6.19 -19.43 -22.37
CA PRO A 58 -5.20 -20.09 -21.54
C PRO A 58 -3.77 -19.70 -21.92
N THR A 59 -2.97 -19.35 -20.93
CA THR A 59 -1.58 -18.93 -21.10
C THR A 59 -0.74 -20.03 -21.76
N GLY A 60 0.10 -19.69 -22.73
CA GLY A 60 1.03 -20.57 -23.43
C GLY A 60 0.43 -21.47 -24.53
N VAL A 61 -0.88 -21.41 -24.78
CA VAL A 61 -1.55 -22.29 -25.77
C VAL A 61 -1.54 -21.66 -27.16
N GLY A 62 -0.69 -22.16 -28.04
CA GLY A 62 -0.49 -21.63 -29.39
C GLY A 62 0.85 -22.09 -29.95
N GLY A 63 1.14 -21.80 -31.23
CA GLY A 63 2.43 -22.16 -31.84
C GLY A 63 2.74 -23.67 -31.86
N GLY A 64 1.72 -24.53 -31.79
CA GLY A 64 1.85 -26.00 -31.72
C GLY A 64 1.65 -26.59 -30.31
N THR A 65 1.62 -25.76 -29.26
CA THR A 65 1.32 -26.20 -27.89
C THR A 65 -0.20 -26.21 -27.65
N THR A 66 -0.73 -27.34 -27.17
CA THR A 66 -2.17 -27.53 -26.91
C THR A 66 -2.56 -27.48 -25.43
N THR A 67 -1.59 -27.38 -24.53
CA THR A 67 -1.80 -27.39 -23.07
C THR A 67 -1.16 -26.17 -22.42
N SER A 68 -1.87 -25.58 -21.46
CA SER A 68 -1.34 -24.47 -20.66
C SER A 68 -0.45 -25.01 -19.54
N PRO A 69 0.68 -24.34 -19.21
CA PRO A 69 1.44 -24.64 -17.99
C PRO A 69 0.75 -24.09 -16.73
N ASP A 70 -0.26 -23.24 -16.86
CA ASP A 70 -1.04 -22.75 -15.72
C ASP A 70 -1.90 -23.87 -15.14
N VAL A 71 -1.89 -24.00 -13.82
CA VAL A 71 -2.70 -25.00 -13.12
C VAL A 71 -3.98 -24.34 -12.62
N ALA A 72 -5.14 -24.87 -13.00
CA ALA A 72 -6.43 -24.39 -12.49
C ALA A 72 -6.52 -24.55 -10.95
N SER A 73 -7.19 -23.60 -10.30
CA SER A 73 -7.51 -23.68 -8.88
C SER A 73 -8.41 -24.88 -8.62
N THR A 74 -8.05 -25.66 -7.60
CA THR A 74 -8.92 -26.70 -7.04
C THR A 74 -9.76 -26.17 -5.87
N LYS A 75 -9.56 -24.91 -5.48
CA LYS A 75 -10.16 -24.28 -4.29
C LYS A 75 -11.37 -23.44 -4.67
N TYR A 76 -11.29 -22.73 -5.79
CA TYR A 76 -12.25 -21.70 -6.18
C TYR A 76 -12.86 -21.99 -7.55
N GLN A 77 -14.18 -21.87 -7.62
CA GLN A 77 -14.93 -21.71 -8.85
C GLN A 77 -15.47 -20.29 -8.89
N VAL A 78 -15.10 -19.51 -9.90
CA VAL A 78 -15.42 -18.07 -9.97
C VAL A 78 -16.38 -17.82 -11.12
N GLN A 79 -17.43 -17.04 -10.86
CA GLN A 79 -18.31 -16.48 -11.88
C GLN A 79 -18.35 -14.97 -11.73
N VAL A 80 -18.38 -14.28 -12.87
CA VAL A 80 -18.45 -12.82 -12.98
C VAL A 80 -19.67 -12.50 -13.82
N ALA A 81 -20.63 -11.79 -13.24
CA ALA A 81 -21.92 -11.53 -13.88
C ALA A 81 -22.58 -12.79 -14.48
N GLY A 82 -22.35 -13.96 -13.87
CA GLY A 82 -22.83 -15.26 -14.35
C GLY A 82 -21.91 -15.99 -15.35
N THR A 83 -20.87 -15.34 -15.87
CA THR A 83 -19.87 -15.96 -16.77
C THR A 83 -18.76 -16.62 -15.95
N SER A 84 -18.49 -17.90 -16.20
CA SER A 84 -17.42 -18.65 -15.53
C SER A 84 -16.04 -18.10 -15.90
N VAL A 85 -15.22 -17.81 -14.88
CA VAL A 85 -13.83 -17.37 -15.02
C VAL A 85 -12.92 -18.38 -14.31
N GLN A 86 -11.87 -18.84 -15.00
CA GLN A 86 -10.91 -19.76 -14.41
C GLN A 86 -9.99 -19.03 -13.42
N ALA A 87 -9.95 -19.51 -12.18
CA ALA A 87 -8.89 -19.14 -11.23
C ALA A 87 -7.65 -20.01 -11.47
N VAL A 88 -6.47 -19.40 -11.51
CA VAL A 88 -5.16 -20.06 -11.69
C VAL A 88 -4.41 -20.11 -10.37
N ARG A 89 -3.72 -21.22 -10.09
CA ARG A 89 -2.99 -21.47 -8.83
C ARG A 89 -1.61 -20.83 -8.83
N TYR A 90 -1.31 -20.04 -7.79
CA TYR A 90 -0.02 -19.40 -7.51
C TYR A 90 0.50 -19.85 -6.12
N THR A 91 1.02 -21.08 -6.05
CA THR A 91 1.42 -21.73 -4.77
C THR A 91 2.89 -22.16 -4.73
N GLN A 92 3.75 -21.56 -5.55
CA GLN A 92 5.17 -21.89 -5.58
C GLN A 92 5.91 -21.20 -4.43
N ASN A 93 6.93 -21.84 -3.84
CA ASN A 93 7.81 -21.24 -2.82
C ASN A 93 7.10 -20.48 -1.68
N GLY A 94 6.11 -21.12 -1.03
CA GLY A 94 5.36 -20.52 0.08
C GLY A 94 4.25 -19.56 -0.35
N HIS A 95 3.52 -19.02 0.63
CA HIS A 95 2.26 -18.25 0.47
C HIS A 95 1.22 -18.97 -0.42
N ASN A 96 -0.05 -18.55 -0.39
CA ASN A 96 -1.11 -19.32 -1.05
C ASN A 96 -2.12 -18.39 -1.73
N PHE A 97 -1.90 -18.13 -3.02
CA PHE A 97 -2.80 -17.34 -3.86
C PHE A 97 -3.35 -18.18 -5.00
N ASP A 98 -4.62 -17.98 -5.32
CA ASP A 98 -5.16 -18.26 -6.65
C ASP A 98 -5.65 -16.94 -7.26
N ILE A 99 -5.65 -16.83 -8.58
CA ILE A 99 -5.91 -15.57 -9.29
C ILE A 99 -6.91 -15.81 -10.41
N ALA A 100 -8.06 -15.13 -10.36
CA ALA A 100 -9.04 -15.09 -11.43
C ALA A 100 -8.89 -13.76 -12.17
N ARG A 101 -8.54 -13.83 -13.47
CA ARG A 101 -8.35 -12.66 -14.33
C ARG A 101 -9.32 -12.70 -15.51
N PHE A 102 -9.89 -11.55 -15.84
CA PHE A 102 -10.87 -11.36 -16.91
C PHE A 102 -10.96 -9.88 -17.25
N ALA A 103 -11.75 -9.56 -18.27
CA ALA A 103 -12.10 -8.19 -18.60
C ALA A 103 -13.60 -7.99 -18.63
N SER A 104 -14.07 -6.78 -18.35
CA SER A 104 -15.48 -6.44 -18.56
C SER A 104 -15.72 -4.98 -18.91
N ASP A 105 -16.92 -4.69 -19.40
CA ASP A 105 -17.41 -3.34 -19.69
C ASP A 105 -17.93 -2.60 -18.43
N SER A 106 -17.80 -3.22 -17.25
CA SER A 106 -18.23 -2.68 -15.96
C SER A 106 -17.10 -2.74 -14.94
N ARG A 107 -16.90 -1.67 -14.16
CA ARG A 107 -15.98 -1.69 -13.00
C ARG A 107 -16.59 -2.32 -11.75
N THR A 108 -17.91 -2.51 -11.74
CA THR A 108 -18.65 -3.05 -10.58
C THR A 108 -19.40 -4.34 -10.91
N PRO A 109 -18.77 -5.35 -11.54
CA PRO A 109 -19.45 -6.61 -11.79
C PRO A 109 -19.74 -7.33 -10.46
N THR A 110 -20.81 -8.13 -10.47
CA THR A 110 -21.08 -9.09 -9.40
C THR A 110 -20.13 -10.27 -9.54
N ILE A 111 -19.45 -10.63 -8.45
CA ILE A 111 -18.55 -11.76 -8.33
C ILE A 111 -19.19 -12.81 -7.44
N THR A 112 -19.25 -14.04 -7.93
CA THR A 112 -19.68 -15.22 -7.17
C THR A 112 -18.52 -16.19 -7.09
N VAL A 113 -18.14 -16.58 -5.88
CA VAL A 113 -17.04 -17.52 -5.63
C VAL A 113 -17.58 -18.70 -4.84
N THR A 114 -17.52 -19.88 -5.44
CA THR A 114 -17.87 -21.15 -4.79
C THR A 114 -16.60 -21.86 -4.34
N LEU A 115 -16.60 -22.34 -3.10
CA LEU A 115 -15.53 -23.10 -2.46
C LEU A 115 -16.03 -24.52 -2.09
N PRO A 116 -15.98 -25.49 -3.01
CA PRO A 116 -16.62 -26.80 -2.82
C PRO A 116 -16.09 -27.59 -1.61
N GLY A 117 -14.81 -27.41 -1.28
CA GLY A 117 -14.13 -28.12 -0.19
C GLY A 117 -13.94 -27.30 1.09
N THR A 118 -14.52 -26.09 1.21
CA THR A 118 -14.26 -25.19 2.34
C THR A 118 -15.55 -24.49 2.78
N THR A 119 -15.96 -24.73 4.03
CA THR A 119 -17.05 -23.99 4.68
C THR A 119 -16.61 -22.56 4.96
N ILE A 120 -17.46 -21.59 4.65
CA ILE A 120 -17.22 -20.15 4.81
C ILE A 120 -17.81 -19.68 6.14
N ASP A 121 -16.95 -19.37 7.10
CA ASP A 121 -17.34 -18.82 8.41
C ASP A 121 -17.02 -17.32 8.53
N ARG A 122 -15.98 -16.85 7.84
CA ARG A 122 -15.58 -15.45 7.80
C ARG A 122 -15.12 -15.08 6.39
N VAL A 123 -15.47 -13.87 5.95
CA VAL A 123 -14.99 -13.30 4.69
C VAL A 123 -14.43 -11.92 4.95
N ASN A 124 -13.26 -11.64 4.38
CA ASN A 124 -12.70 -10.30 4.28
C ASN A 124 -12.37 -10.04 2.80
N ILE A 125 -12.78 -8.89 2.28
CA ILE A 125 -12.46 -8.46 0.91
C ILE A 125 -11.69 -7.16 1.01
N TYR A 126 -10.53 -7.08 0.37
CA TYR A 126 -9.64 -5.93 0.45
C TYR A 126 -9.66 -5.07 -0.81
N PRO A 127 -9.60 -3.72 -0.67
CA PRO A 127 -9.43 -2.97 0.59
C PRO A 127 -10.68 -2.96 1.47
N ALA A 128 -10.53 -3.36 2.75
CA ALA A 128 -11.65 -3.70 3.63
C ALA A 128 -12.69 -2.60 3.82
N ARG A 129 -12.28 -1.32 3.75
CA ARG A 129 -13.19 -0.18 3.94
C ARG A 129 -14.29 -0.11 2.87
N TYR A 130 -14.07 -0.68 1.69
CA TYR A 130 -15.01 -0.63 0.57
C TYR A 130 -15.98 -1.82 0.54
N TYR A 131 -15.81 -2.80 1.43
CA TYR A 131 -16.59 -4.03 1.47
C TYR A 131 -17.09 -4.33 2.90
N PRO A 132 -18.01 -3.52 3.45
CA PRO A 132 -18.59 -3.77 4.77
C PRO A 132 -19.37 -5.09 4.79
N ALA A 133 -19.59 -5.68 5.98
CA ALA A 133 -20.21 -7.01 6.11
C ALA A 133 -21.56 -7.16 5.36
N GLY A 134 -22.38 -6.11 5.28
CA GLY A 134 -23.65 -6.13 4.54
C GLY A 134 -23.54 -6.11 3.02
N SER A 135 -22.35 -5.87 2.46
CA SER A 135 -22.08 -5.88 1.01
C SER A 135 -21.69 -7.26 0.46
N VAL A 136 -21.50 -8.24 1.36
CA VAL A 136 -21.12 -9.61 1.03
C VAL A 136 -22.21 -10.56 1.50
N SER A 137 -22.67 -11.42 0.60
CA SER A 137 -23.62 -12.49 0.92
C SER A 137 -22.89 -13.83 0.95
N VAL A 138 -23.23 -14.68 1.92
CA VAL A 138 -22.77 -16.07 2.00
C VAL A 138 -24.00 -16.97 1.92
N SER A 139 -23.96 -17.99 1.06
CA SER A 139 -25.05 -18.94 0.87
C SER A 139 -25.37 -19.71 2.16
N ALA A 140 -26.60 -20.23 2.26
CA ALA A 140 -27.04 -20.95 3.46
C ALA A 140 -26.22 -22.21 3.76
N ASP A 141 -25.69 -22.88 2.72
CA ASP A 141 -24.76 -24.01 2.85
C ASP A 141 -23.33 -23.59 3.19
N LYS A 142 -23.06 -22.28 3.27
CA LYS A 142 -21.76 -21.68 3.53
C LYS A 142 -20.66 -22.06 2.53
N HIS A 143 -21.00 -22.39 1.28
CA HIS A 143 -20.00 -22.76 0.26
C HIS A 143 -19.90 -21.77 -0.90
N THR A 144 -20.74 -20.74 -0.95
CA THR A 144 -20.69 -19.70 -1.97
C THR A 144 -20.73 -18.33 -1.32
N LEU A 145 -19.81 -17.45 -1.71
CA LEU A 145 -19.87 -16.03 -1.38
C LEU A 145 -20.17 -15.22 -2.65
N THR A 146 -20.95 -14.15 -2.50
CA THR A 146 -21.28 -13.22 -3.57
C THR A 146 -21.08 -11.79 -3.10
N PHE A 147 -20.40 -10.98 -3.91
CA PHE A 147 -20.21 -9.55 -3.66
C PHE A 147 -20.16 -8.79 -4.97
N GLN A 148 -20.43 -7.49 -4.94
CA GLN A 148 -20.23 -6.61 -6.09
C GLN A 148 -18.91 -5.85 -5.91
N MET A 149 -18.10 -5.73 -6.96
CA MET A 149 -16.92 -4.85 -6.90
C MET A 149 -17.37 -3.40 -6.62
N SER A 150 -16.68 -2.72 -5.70
CA SER A 150 -17.14 -1.44 -5.17
C SER A 150 -16.85 -0.28 -6.11
N ALA A 151 -17.88 0.52 -6.43
CA ALA A 151 -17.71 1.76 -7.21
C ALA A 151 -16.82 2.76 -6.46
N ASP A 152 -17.02 2.87 -5.14
CA ASP A 152 -16.28 3.81 -4.27
C ASP A 152 -14.80 3.46 -4.17
N ALA A 153 -14.45 2.19 -4.39
CA ALA A 153 -13.05 1.78 -4.45
C ALA A 153 -12.35 2.34 -5.68
N GLY A 154 -13.03 2.55 -6.81
CA GLY A 154 -12.41 2.96 -8.07
C GLY A 154 -11.42 1.95 -8.67
N LEU A 155 -11.25 0.78 -8.04
CA LEU A 155 -10.27 -0.24 -8.38
C LEU A 155 -10.83 -1.30 -9.34
N ASN A 156 -9.94 -1.85 -10.15
CA ASN A 156 -10.20 -2.99 -11.03
C ASN A 156 -9.88 -4.33 -10.36
N GLN A 157 -9.47 -4.33 -9.09
CA GLN A 157 -8.99 -5.52 -8.40
C GLN A 157 -9.53 -5.60 -6.97
N ALA A 158 -9.72 -6.82 -6.49
CA ALA A 158 -10.06 -7.11 -5.10
C ALA A 158 -9.33 -8.37 -4.63
N ILE A 159 -8.99 -8.43 -3.35
CA ILE A 159 -8.43 -9.62 -2.71
C ILE A 159 -9.47 -10.20 -1.77
N VAL A 160 -9.93 -11.40 -2.05
CA VAL A 160 -10.87 -12.15 -1.23
C VAL A 160 -10.10 -13.10 -0.33
N MET A 161 -10.41 -13.05 0.97
CA MET A 161 -9.91 -13.98 1.95
C MET A 161 -11.08 -14.65 2.68
N VAL A 162 -11.02 -15.97 2.72
CA VAL A 162 -12.00 -16.81 3.42
C VAL A 162 -11.34 -17.40 4.67
N ASN A 163 -12.06 -17.34 5.78
CA ASN A 163 -11.72 -17.88 7.11
C ASN A 163 -10.45 -17.31 7.78
N GLY A 164 -9.82 -16.31 7.17
CA GLY A 164 -8.65 -15.61 7.71
C GLY A 164 -8.81 -14.09 7.66
N ASP A 165 -7.77 -13.37 8.03
CA ASP A 165 -7.56 -11.95 7.75
C ASP A 165 -6.13 -11.64 7.28
N SER A 166 -5.85 -10.37 7.02
CA SER A 166 -4.59 -9.89 6.47
C SER A 166 -3.37 -10.15 7.35
N THR A 167 -3.52 -10.66 8.58
CA THR A 167 -2.41 -11.16 9.40
C THR A 167 -1.95 -12.56 8.98
N ASN A 168 -2.78 -13.33 8.28
CA ASN A 168 -2.47 -14.70 7.86
C ASN A 168 -1.49 -14.73 6.68
N ALA A 169 -0.19 -14.88 6.98
CA ALA A 169 0.85 -15.02 5.97
C ALA A 169 0.82 -16.37 5.24
N THR A 170 0.48 -17.45 5.95
CA THR A 170 0.53 -18.83 5.45
C THR A 170 -0.73 -19.59 5.87
N GLY A 171 -1.28 -20.40 4.96
CA GLY A 171 -2.23 -21.46 5.32
C GLY A 171 -3.72 -21.20 5.10
N GLN A 172 -4.14 -19.99 4.71
CA GLN A 172 -5.54 -19.71 4.34
C GLN A 172 -5.62 -19.23 2.90
N PRO A 173 -6.64 -19.62 2.12
CA PRO A 173 -6.61 -19.43 0.69
C PRO A 173 -6.94 -17.97 0.37
N TYR A 174 -6.00 -17.29 -0.32
CA TYR A 174 -6.25 -16.00 -0.94
C TYR A 174 -6.78 -16.23 -2.36
N LEU A 175 -7.75 -15.41 -2.76
CA LEU A 175 -8.16 -15.27 -4.16
C LEU A 175 -7.99 -13.80 -4.56
N ALA A 176 -7.17 -13.54 -5.58
CA ALA A 176 -7.18 -12.24 -6.25
C ALA A 176 -8.17 -12.29 -7.43
N VAL A 177 -9.01 -11.26 -7.54
CA VAL A 177 -9.93 -11.05 -8.66
C VAL A 177 -9.46 -9.81 -9.40
N ILE A 178 -9.18 -9.95 -10.70
CA ILE A 178 -8.65 -8.88 -11.55
C ILE A 178 -9.63 -8.69 -12.72
N ASN A 179 -10.31 -7.55 -12.74
CA ASN A 179 -11.28 -7.12 -13.73
C ASN A 179 -10.70 -5.98 -14.57
N ASP A 180 -10.00 -6.31 -15.64
CA ASP A 180 -9.53 -5.29 -16.57
C ASP A 180 -10.70 -4.64 -17.32
N PRO A 181 -10.56 -3.38 -17.78
CA PRO A 181 -11.46 -2.86 -18.81
C PRO A 181 -11.38 -3.73 -20.07
N LEU A 182 -12.38 -3.71 -20.95
CA LEU A 182 -12.20 -4.27 -22.29
C LEU A 182 -11.13 -3.48 -23.05
N GLU A 183 -10.23 -4.17 -23.77
CA GLU A 183 -9.29 -3.47 -24.65
C GLU A 183 -10.06 -2.77 -25.78
N ASP A 184 -9.68 -1.53 -26.09
CA ASP A 184 -10.25 -0.78 -27.20
C ASP A 184 -9.63 -1.26 -28.53
N PRO A 185 -10.43 -1.87 -29.44
CA PRO A 185 -9.92 -2.32 -30.73
C PRO A 185 -9.31 -1.21 -31.59
N ALA A 186 -9.65 0.06 -31.34
CA ALA A 186 -9.08 1.20 -32.05
C ALA A 186 -7.67 1.60 -31.56
N GLN A 187 -7.29 1.21 -30.33
CA GLN A 187 -5.96 1.45 -29.78
C GLN A 187 -4.98 0.30 -30.04
N ARG A 188 -5.50 -0.91 -30.28
CA ARG A 188 -4.70 -2.10 -30.59
C ARG A 188 -3.83 -1.88 -31.83
N PRO A 189 -2.54 -2.25 -31.80
CA PRO A 189 -1.71 -2.22 -33.00
C PRO A 189 -2.14 -3.28 -34.01
N ASP A 190 -1.75 -3.07 -35.28
CA ASP A 190 -1.91 -4.10 -36.31
C ASP A 190 -1.08 -5.34 -35.93
N THR A 191 -1.67 -6.53 -36.08
CA THR A 191 -1.07 -7.84 -35.78
C THR A 191 -0.96 -8.74 -37.01
N THR A 192 -1.26 -8.21 -38.20
CA THR A 192 -1.32 -8.96 -39.45
C THR A 192 0.07 -9.44 -39.86
N SER A 193 0.24 -10.76 -39.89
CA SER A 193 1.50 -11.42 -40.25
C SER A 193 1.82 -11.33 -41.75
N ALA A 194 3.07 -11.57 -42.12
CA ALA A 194 3.48 -11.57 -43.51
C ALA A 194 2.89 -12.79 -44.26
N PRO A 195 2.36 -12.61 -45.48
CA PRO A 195 1.74 -13.71 -46.24
C PRO A 195 2.75 -14.79 -46.69
N ASP A 196 4.04 -14.48 -46.69
CA ASP A 196 5.13 -15.38 -47.06
C ASP A 196 5.65 -16.25 -45.90
N GLY A 197 5.05 -16.11 -44.70
CA GLY A 197 5.46 -16.82 -43.49
C GLY A 197 6.82 -16.39 -42.93
N SER A 198 7.41 -15.28 -43.40
CA SER A 198 8.64 -14.72 -42.84
C SER A 198 8.46 -14.12 -41.45
N GLY A 199 7.23 -13.77 -41.10
CA GLY A 199 6.89 -12.96 -39.94
C GLY A 199 7.15 -11.46 -40.13
N VAL A 200 7.76 -11.00 -41.23
CA VAL A 200 8.13 -9.59 -41.43
C VAL A 200 7.21 -8.92 -42.46
N ASN A 201 6.19 -8.21 -42.00
CA ASN A 201 5.21 -7.54 -42.86
C ASN A 201 5.52 -6.04 -42.98
N LEU A 202 6.22 -5.67 -44.06
CA LEU A 202 6.59 -4.28 -44.34
C LEU A 202 5.40 -3.38 -44.69
N GLN A 203 4.26 -3.95 -45.11
CA GLN A 203 3.07 -3.17 -45.48
C GLN A 203 2.36 -2.67 -44.21
N THR A 204 2.15 -3.57 -43.26
CA THR A 204 1.46 -3.27 -41.99
C THR A 204 2.42 -2.70 -40.95
N GLY A 205 3.71 -3.02 -41.05
CA GLY A 205 4.77 -2.60 -40.13
C GLY A 205 5.02 -3.56 -38.97
N VAL A 206 4.54 -4.80 -39.12
CA VAL A 206 4.50 -5.83 -38.08
C VAL A 206 5.60 -6.85 -38.29
N LEU A 207 6.33 -7.14 -37.22
CA LEU A 207 7.16 -8.33 -37.08
C LEU A 207 6.44 -9.31 -36.14
N ASN A 208 5.82 -10.35 -36.70
CA ASN A 208 5.29 -11.48 -35.93
C ASN A 208 6.46 -12.34 -35.44
N PHE A 209 6.69 -12.29 -34.13
CA PHE A 209 7.85 -12.89 -33.52
C PHE A 209 7.86 -14.42 -33.59
N GLN A 210 6.70 -15.07 -33.48
CA GLN A 210 6.62 -16.54 -33.53
C GLN A 210 7.11 -17.09 -34.88
N GLN A 211 6.63 -16.51 -35.98
CA GLN A 211 7.05 -16.92 -37.33
C GLN A 211 8.51 -16.57 -37.59
N PHE A 212 8.92 -15.35 -37.20
CA PHE A 212 10.30 -14.89 -37.35
C PHE A 212 11.27 -15.80 -36.59
N ALA A 213 10.99 -16.09 -35.32
CA ALA A 213 11.86 -16.89 -34.46
C ALA A 213 12.01 -18.33 -34.96
N ALA A 214 10.91 -18.96 -35.41
CA ALA A 214 10.96 -20.30 -35.98
C ALA A 214 11.91 -20.37 -37.20
N LYS A 215 11.79 -19.39 -38.11
CA LYS A 215 12.66 -19.30 -39.29
C LYS A 215 14.10 -18.96 -38.93
N TYR A 216 14.31 -18.06 -37.97
CA TYR A 216 15.63 -17.66 -37.50
C TYR A 216 16.38 -18.84 -36.87
N LEU A 217 15.74 -19.57 -35.96
CA LEU A 217 16.36 -20.72 -35.27
C LEU A 217 16.64 -21.89 -36.22
N ALA A 218 15.82 -22.08 -37.25
CA ALA A 218 16.10 -23.07 -38.29
C ALA A 218 17.40 -22.75 -39.08
N ALA A 219 17.68 -21.47 -39.31
CA ALA A 219 18.90 -21.02 -39.98
C ALA A 219 20.10 -20.87 -39.03
N HIS A 220 19.85 -20.56 -37.76
CA HIS A 220 20.85 -20.26 -36.74
C HIS A 220 20.58 -21.06 -35.46
N PRO A 221 20.75 -22.40 -35.49
CA PRO A 221 20.43 -23.23 -34.34
C PRO A 221 21.30 -22.87 -33.13
N ASN A 222 20.69 -22.82 -31.94
CA ASN A 222 21.39 -22.45 -30.70
C ASN A 222 22.62 -23.30 -30.41
N SER A 223 22.60 -24.58 -30.78
CA SER A 223 23.73 -25.52 -30.63
C SER A 223 24.97 -25.10 -31.42
N ALA A 224 24.82 -24.31 -32.49
CA ALA A 224 25.91 -23.76 -33.29
C ALA A 224 26.22 -22.30 -32.92
N ALA A 225 25.20 -21.53 -32.52
CA ALA A 225 25.33 -20.10 -32.22
C ALA A 225 25.92 -19.81 -30.83
N GLN A 226 25.50 -20.56 -29.80
CA GLN A 226 25.92 -20.31 -28.42
C GLN A 226 27.39 -20.64 -28.21
N LYS A 227 28.14 -19.73 -27.58
CA LYS A 227 29.54 -19.93 -27.20
C LYS A 227 29.74 -19.60 -25.72
N ALA A 228 30.67 -20.31 -25.09
CA ALA A 228 31.15 -19.94 -23.77
C ALA A 228 32.17 -18.77 -23.89
N PRO A 229 32.23 -17.85 -22.92
CA PRO A 229 33.23 -16.80 -22.85
C PRO A 229 34.67 -17.33 -22.94
N ALA A 230 35.52 -16.65 -23.71
CA ALA A 230 36.95 -16.90 -23.70
C ALA A 230 37.61 -16.24 -22.49
N ALA A 231 38.79 -16.73 -22.09
CA ALA A 231 39.61 -16.04 -21.08
C ALA A 231 40.02 -14.65 -21.60
N THR A 232 39.89 -13.65 -20.75
CA THR A 232 40.25 -12.25 -21.04
C THR A 232 41.00 -11.66 -19.86
N THR A 233 41.80 -10.62 -20.11
CA THR A 233 42.44 -9.87 -19.02
C THR A 233 41.37 -9.21 -18.17
N SER A 234 41.37 -9.48 -16.86
CA SER A 234 40.42 -8.86 -15.94
C SER A 234 40.64 -7.35 -15.84
N SER A 235 39.55 -6.59 -15.75
CA SER A 235 39.58 -5.15 -15.44
C SER A 235 40.21 -4.83 -14.07
N MET A 236 40.43 -5.85 -13.22
CA MET A 236 41.08 -5.75 -11.91
C MET A 236 42.54 -6.18 -11.90
N ALA A 237 43.11 -6.64 -13.01
CA ALA A 237 44.50 -7.03 -13.09
C ALA A 237 45.44 -5.88 -12.69
N GLY A 238 46.39 -6.15 -11.78
CA GLY A 238 47.33 -5.16 -11.25
C GLY A 238 46.77 -4.20 -10.19
N LYS A 239 45.48 -4.31 -9.82
CA LYS A 239 44.86 -3.49 -8.76
C LYS A 239 44.96 -4.19 -7.40
N THR A 240 44.80 -3.41 -6.31
CA THR A 240 44.67 -3.94 -4.95
C THR A 240 43.23 -3.79 -4.48
N VAL A 241 42.62 -4.88 -4.01
CA VAL A 241 41.21 -4.95 -3.61
C VAL A 241 41.13 -5.40 -2.16
N ASN A 242 40.63 -4.53 -1.28
CA ASN A 242 40.53 -4.77 0.16
C ASN A 242 41.85 -5.34 0.74
N GLY A 243 42.98 -4.70 0.41
CA GLY A 243 44.33 -5.10 0.84
C GLY A 243 44.95 -6.30 0.11
N THR A 244 44.23 -6.94 -0.82
CA THR A 244 44.73 -8.08 -1.60
C THR A 244 45.15 -7.64 -3.00
N ALA A 245 46.42 -7.88 -3.38
CA ALA A 245 46.92 -7.56 -4.71
C ALA A 245 46.41 -8.58 -5.75
N VAL A 246 45.83 -8.09 -6.85
CA VAL A 246 45.49 -8.90 -8.03
C VAL A 246 46.70 -8.88 -8.98
N PRO A 247 47.23 -10.03 -9.41
CA PRO A 247 48.42 -10.08 -10.26
C PRO A 247 48.29 -9.24 -11.54
N ALA A 248 49.40 -8.63 -11.96
CA ALA A 248 49.46 -7.99 -13.27
C ALA A 248 49.21 -9.03 -14.38
N GLY A 249 48.31 -8.71 -15.32
CA GLY A 249 47.91 -9.63 -16.39
C GLY A 249 46.96 -10.76 -15.99
N GLN A 250 46.43 -10.76 -14.75
CA GLN A 250 45.45 -11.75 -14.28
C GLN A 250 44.29 -11.90 -15.29
N GLN A 251 44.09 -13.14 -15.76
CA GLN A 251 43.02 -13.49 -16.67
C GLN A 251 41.78 -13.97 -15.91
N THR A 252 40.61 -13.74 -16.49
CA THR A 252 39.42 -14.56 -16.22
C THR A 252 39.68 -15.99 -16.72
N SER A 253 38.98 -16.97 -16.14
CA SER A 253 39.04 -18.34 -16.64
C SER A 253 38.38 -18.42 -18.03
N ALA A 254 38.73 -19.45 -18.82
CA ALA A 254 37.94 -19.77 -20.01
C ALA A 254 36.67 -20.52 -19.60
N GLY A 255 35.53 -20.15 -20.19
CA GLY A 255 34.23 -20.74 -19.90
C GLY A 255 33.98 -22.06 -20.62
N THR A 256 33.02 -22.83 -20.09
CA THR A 256 32.47 -24.02 -20.75
C THR A 256 30.95 -24.00 -20.77
N LEU A 257 30.36 -24.68 -21.77
CA LEU A 257 28.92 -24.90 -21.83
C LEU A 257 28.52 -26.09 -20.96
N VAL A 258 27.75 -25.84 -19.90
CA VAL A 258 27.31 -26.85 -18.94
C VAL A 258 25.84 -27.24 -19.16
N SER A 259 25.37 -28.29 -18.48
CA SER A 259 23.97 -28.72 -18.57
C SER A 259 23.02 -27.60 -18.15
N ALA A 260 21.85 -27.50 -18.80
CA ALA A 260 20.77 -26.60 -18.37
C ALA A 260 20.28 -26.89 -16.93
N SER A 261 20.45 -28.13 -16.46
CA SER A 261 20.11 -28.55 -15.09
C SER A 261 21.23 -28.33 -14.06
N SER A 262 22.38 -27.81 -14.48
CA SER A 262 23.48 -27.50 -13.55
C SER A 262 23.06 -26.41 -12.57
N VAL A 263 23.52 -26.50 -11.33
CA VAL A 263 23.20 -25.58 -10.23
C VAL A 263 24.48 -24.86 -9.78
N ASN A 264 24.35 -23.65 -9.24
CA ASN A 264 25.49 -22.80 -8.86
C ASN A 264 26.44 -22.54 -10.04
N VAL A 265 25.88 -22.35 -11.25
CA VAL A 265 26.67 -22.02 -12.43
C VAL A 265 27.09 -20.56 -12.31
N ARG A 266 28.40 -20.31 -12.33
CA ARG A 266 28.98 -18.97 -12.28
C ARG A 266 29.74 -18.67 -13.55
N TYR A 267 29.82 -17.39 -13.89
CA TYR A 267 30.73 -16.93 -14.95
C TYR A 267 32.15 -17.47 -14.70
N PRO A 268 32.89 -17.91 -15.73
CA PRO A 268 32.57 -17.85 -17.17
C PRO A 268 31.80 -19.07 -17.70
N ASN A 269 31.39 -20.03 -16.86
CA ASN A 269 30.60 -21.15 -17.33
C ASN A 269 29.16 -20.71 -17.64
N VAL A 270 28.56 -21.31 -18.67
CA VAL A 270 27.24 -20.91 -19.16
C VAL A 270 26.37 -22.14 -19.39
N ARG A 271 25.13 -22.11 -18.91
CA ARG A 271 24.15 -23.17 -19.19
C ARG A 271 23.82 -23.24 -20.69
N LYS A 272 23.77 -24.45 -21.23
CA LYS A 272 23.34 -24.69 -22.61
C LYS A 272 21.92 -24.21 -22.83
N MET A 273 21.72 -23.45 -23.89
CA MET A 273 20.40 -23.03 -24.37
C MET A 273 19.60 -24.24 -24.88
N ALA A 274 18.31 -24.23 -24.61
CA ALA A 274 17.40 -25.17 -25.25
C ALA A 274 17.31 -24.86 -26.76
N ALA A 275 16.91 -25.86 -27.57
CA ALA A 275 16.82 -25.68 -29.02
C ALA A 275 15.78 -24.62 -29.42
N ASP A 276 14.75 -24.46 -28.60
CA ASP A 276 13.62 -23.54 -28.73
C ASP A 276 13.80 -22.24 -27.91
N ASP A 277 14.98 -22.00 -27.33
CA ASP A 277 15.28 -20.73 -26.67
C ASP A 277 15.41 -19.61 -27.71
N VAL A 278 14.52 -18.61 -27.65
CA VAL A 278 14.38 -17.57 -28.67
C VAL A 278 15.20 -16.31 -28.40
N THR A 279 16.15 -16.34 -27.46
CA THR A 279 16.97 -15.17 -27.08
C THR A 279 17.69 -14.54 -28.28
N TYR A 280 18.39 -15.33 -29.09
CA TYR A 280 19.10 -14.80 -30.27
C TYR A 280 18.15 -14.34 -31.37
N ALA A 281 16.99 -15.01 -31.51
CA ALA A 281 15.96 -14.59 -32.44
C ALA A 281 15.36 -13.23 -32.04
N LEU A 282 15.16 -12.96 -30.74
CA LEU A 282 14.67 -11.67 -30.26
C LEU A 282 15.62 -10.53 -30.62
N ARG A 283 16.92 -10.72 -30.36
CA ARG A 283 17.93 -9.72 -30.72
C ARG A 283 17.90 -9.42 -32.22
N ALA A 284 17.85 -10.48 -33.04
CA ALA A 284 17.75 -10.33 -34.49
C ALA A 284 16.44 -9.67 -34.94
N ALA A 285 15.32 -9.89 -34.24
CA ALA A 285 14.04 -9.23 -34.53
C ALA A 285 14.11 -7.72 -34.26
N ILE A 286 14.67 -7.32 -33.12
CA ILE A 286 14.87 -5.90 -32.78
C ILE A 286 15.81 -5.25 -33.81
N ASP A 287 16.93 -5.90 -34.15
CA ASP A 287 17.86 -5.39 -35.17
C ASP A 287 17.18 -5.26 -36.54
N THR A 288 16.29 -6.20 -36.89
CA THR A 288 15.50 -6.14 -38.13
C THR A 288 14.57 -4.93 -38.15
N ILE A 289 13.91 -4.62 -37.03
CA ILE A 289 13.06 -3.42 -36.92
C ILE A 289 13.91 -2.16 -37.06
N LYS A 290 15.04 -2.07 -36.34
CA LYS A 290 15.97 -0.93 -36.40
C LYS A 290 16.53 -0.71 -37.80
N ALA A 291 16.77 -1.78 -38.55
CA ALA A 291 17.26 -1.72 -39.93
C ALA A 291 16.18 -1.29 -40.95
N ASN A 292 14.90 -1.29 -40.57
CA ASN A 292 13.78 -0.93 -41.45
C ASN A 292 12.92 0.20 -40.86
N PRO A 293 13.52 1.35 -40.49
CA PRO A 293 12.88 2.35 -39.64
C PRO A 293 11.65 3.00 -40.28
N THR A 294 11.58 3.11 -41.61
CA THR A 294 10.41 3.72 -42.28
C THR A 294 9.25 2.74 -42.49
N ALA A 295 9.47 1.45 -42.30
CA ALA A 295 8.52 0.39 -42.65
C ALA A 295 8.02 -0.40 -41.44
N LEU A 296 8.89 -0.69 -40.47
CA LEU A 296 8.57 -1.50 -39.29
C LEU A 296 8.53 -0.64 -38.02
N ASN A 297 7.61 -0.99 -37.13
CA ASN A 297 7.52 -0.42 -35.80
C ASN A 297 6.81 -1.30 -34.77
N THR A 298 6.23 -2.44 -35.15
CA THR A 298 5.52 -3.32 -34.22
C THR A 298 6.25 -4.65 -34.07
N LEU A 299 6.61 -5.00 -32.85
CA LEU A 299 7.01 -6.36 -32.44
C LEU A 299 5.79 -7.06 -31.82
N TYR A 300 5.28 -8.07 -32.49
CA TYR A 300 4.03 -8.74 -32.12
C TYR A 300 4.29 -10.17 -31.64
N PHE A 301 3.80 -10.49 -30.45
CA PHE A 301 3.81 -11.82 -29.86
C PHE A 301 2.40 -12.42 -29.87
N PRO A 302 2.07 -13.30 -30.83
CA PRO A 302 0.81 -14.05 -30.79
C PRO A 302 0.77 -15.03 -29.61
N ASN A 303 -0.40 -15.55 -29.29
CA ASN A 303 -0.55 -16.59 -28.27
C ASN A 303 0.38 -17.80 -28.56
N GLY A 304 1.06 -18.27 -27.51
CA GLY A 304 2.10 -19.28 -27.57
C GLY A 304 3.05 -19.18 -26.38
N THR A 305 3.98 -20.13 -26.28
CA THR A 305 5.03 -20.11 -25.26
C THR A 305 6.38 -19.74 -25.88
N TYR A 306 7.06 -18.79 -25.27
CA TYR A 306 8.40 -18.31 -25.66
C TYR A 306 9.34 -18.50 -24.47
N VAL A 307 10.44 -19.22 -24.67
CA VAL A 307 11.48 -19.40 -23.65
C VAL A 307 12.70 -18.60 -24.05
N TRP A 308 13.20 -17.74 -23.17
CA TRP A 308 14.29 -16.80 -23.51
C TRP A 308 15.01 -16.24 -22.28
N SER A 309 15.98 -15.36 -22.46
CA SER A 309 16.63 -14.60 -21.38
C SER A 309 15.80 -13.42 -20.85
N GLY A 310 14.65 -13.12 -21.44
CA GLY A 310 13.83 -11.93 -21.15
C GLY A 310 13.67 -11.01 -22.36
N LEU A 311 12.70 -10.09 -22.28
CA LEU A 311 12.56 -9.02 -23.27
C LEU A 311 13.61 -7.94 -23.01
N LEU A 312 14.73 -7.96 -23.73
CA LEU A 312 15.75 -6.91 -23.64
C LEU A 312 15.71 -6.00 -24.86
N VAL A 313 15.29 -4.76 -24.66
CA VAL A 313 15.33 -3.68 -25.67
C VAL A 313 16.41 -2.70 -25.26
N ASN A 314 17.53 -2.71 -25.99
CA ASN A 314 18.67 -1.83 -25.72
C ASN A 314 19.00 -0.94 -26.92
N GLY A 315 19.16 0.36 -26.67
CA GLY A 315 19.60 1.33 -27.67
C GLY A 315 18.61 1.50 -28.82
N VAL A 316 17.31 1.54 -28.52
CA VAL A 316 16.25 1.80 -29.50
C VAL A 316 15.72 3.22 -29.33
N ASP A 317 15.82 4.00 -30.40
CA ASP A 317 15.16 5.30 -30.53
C ASP A 317 13.90 5.10 -31.38
N GLY A 318 12.77 4.90 -30.70
CA GLY A 318 11.48 4.63 -31.33
C GLY A 318 10.96 5.80 -32.16
N SER A 319 11.38 7.02 -31.87
CA SER A 319 11.04 8.24 -32.60
C SER A 319 11.46 8.16 -34.08
N LYS A 320 12.45 7.31 -34.40
CA LYS A 320 12.95 7.07 -35.76
C LYS A 320 12.16 6.01 -36.53
N LEU A 321 11.30 5.23 -35.86
CA LEU A 321 10.53 4.15 -36.47
C LEU A 321 9.23 4.65 -37.11
N LYS A 322 8.57 3.79 -37.89
CA LYS A 322 7.27 4.08 -38.50
C LYS A 322 6.29 4.52 -37.40
N GLY A 323 5.61 5.64 -37.62
CA GLY A 323 4.67 6.17 -36.63
C GLY A 323 5.30 6.74 -35.36
N GLY A 324 6.64 6.87 -35.31
CA GLY A 324 7.36 7.58 -34.25
C GLY A 324 7.48 6.84 -32.92
N LYS A 325 7.19 5.54 -32.88
CA LYS A 325 7.34 4.70 -31.68
C LYS A 325 7.65 3.25 -32.03
N LEU A 326 8.39 2.54 -31.17
CA LEU A 326 8.35 1.07 -31.14
C LEU A 326 7.11 0.62 -30.37
N LYS A 327 6.29 -0.24 -30.98
CA LYS A 327 5.16 -0.89 -30.34
C LYS A 327 5.51 -2.34 -30.06
N ILE A 328 5.33 -2.79 -28.83
CA ILE A 328 5.47 -4.19 -28.44
C ILE A 328 4.11 -4.65 -27.96
N TYR A 329 3.52 -5.63 -28.65
CA TYR A 329 2.18 -6.11 -28.34
C TYR A 329 2.17 -7.60 -28.07
N THR A 330 1.56 -8.00 -26.96
CA THR A 330 1.40 -9.40 -26.57
C THR A 330 -0.07 -9.80 -26.57
N ASP A 331 -0.42 -10.81 -27.37
CA ASP A 331 -1.77 -11.37 -27.34
C ASP A 331 -2.10 -11.91 -25.95
N GLU A 332 -3.37 -11.86 -25.59
CA GLU A 332 -3.86 -12.63 -24.45
C GLU A 332 -3.51 -14.12 -24.63
N GLY A 333 -3.02 -14.71 -23.55
CA GLY A 333 -2.51 -16.07 -23.56
C GLY A 333 -1.04 -16.20 -23.96
N ALA A 334 -0.38 -15.20 -24.57
CA ALA A 334 1.08 -15.30 -24.78
C ALA A 334 1.82 -15.50 -23.45
N LEU A 335 2.75 -16.46 -23.39
CA LEU A 335 3.60 -16.74 -22.24
C LEU A 335 5.06 -16.50 -22.61
N LEU A 336 5.63 -15.43 -22.09
CA LEU A 336 7.02 -15.05 -22.32
C LEU A 336 7.82 -15.42 -21.08
N LYS A 337 8.34 -16.63 -21.05
CA LYS A 337 8.96 -17.24 -19.87
C LYS A 337 10.47 -17.15 -19.92
N ASN A 338 11.06 -16.52 -18.92
CA ASN A 338 12.50 -16.55 -18.73
C ASN A 338 12.96 -17.99 -18.51
N ARG A 339 14.05 -18.36 -19.14
CA ARG A 339 14.80 -19.58 -18.86
C ARG A 339 15.36 -19.56 -17.43
N VAL A 340 15.92 -20.69 -17.01
CA VAL A 340 16.91 -20.63 -15.92
C VAL A 340 18.15 -19.94 -16.48
N GLN A 341 18.55 -18.86 -15.83
CA GLN A 341 19.57 -17.91 -16.25
C GLN A 341 20.86 -18.61 -16.67
N ALA A 342 21.58 -18.01 -17.62
CA ALA A 342 22.84 -18.52 -18.14
C ALA A 342 23.84 -18.93 -17.03
N TYR A 343 23.94 -18.09 -16.00
CA TYR A 343 24.77 -18.22 -14.81
C TYR A 343 24.24 -17.24 -13.75
N MET A 344 24.68 -17.39 -12.51
CA MET A 344 24.13 -16.65 -11.36
C MET A 344 24.25 -15.13 -11.51
N GLU A 345 25.34 -14.66 -12.11
CA GLU A 345 25.62 -13.24 -12.31
C GLU A 345 24.99 -12.64 -13.59
N ALA A 346 24.22 -13.40 -14.38
CA ALA A 346 23.67 -12.94 -15.65
C ALA A 346 22.58 -11.87 -15.46
N PHE A 347 22.49 -10.93 -16.40
CA PHE A 347 21.44 -9.90 -16.43
C PHE A 347 20.28 -10.34 -17.33
N GLU A 348 19.23 -10.90 -16.71
CA GLU A 348 18.10 -11.49 -17.44
C GLU A 348 16.76 -11.08 -16.78
N PRO A 349 16.36 -9.79 -16.82
CA PRO A 349 15.05 -9.35 -16.32
C PRO A 349 13.91 -9.94 -17.14
N ALA A 350 12.67 -9.90 -16.65
CA ALA A 350 11.52 -10.35 -17.49
C ALA A 350 11.30 -9.37 -18.65
N VAL A 351 11.42 -8.07 -18.37
CA VAL A 351 11.46 -6.97 -19.34
C VAL A 351 12.54 -5.97 -18.93
N GLY A 352 13.46 -5.63 -19.83
CA GLY A 352 14.46 -4.58 -19.67
C GLY A 352 14.41 -3.61 -20.84
N ILE A 353 14.07 -2.36 -20.57
CA ILE A 353 14.09 -1.25 -21.54
C ILE A 353 15.24 -0.32 -21.16
N ILE A 354 16.30 -0.38 -21.96
CA ILE A 354 17.61 0.15 -21.61
C ILE A 354 18.08 1.13 -22.70
N ASN A 355 18.59 2.30 -22.33
CA ASN A 355 19.11 3.32 -23.27
C ASN A 355 18.16 3.58 -24.46
N SER A 356 16.86 3.58 -24.21
CA SER A 356 15.84 3.58 -25.27
C SER A 356 14.80 4.68 -25.06
N SER A 357 14.13 5.07 -26.13
CA SER A 357 13.05 6.04 -26.07
C SER A 357 11.89 5.72 -27.00
N ASP A 358 10.72 6.30 -26.69
CA ASP A 358 9.52 6.28 -27.52
C ASP A 358 9.01 4.85 -27.77
N ILE A 359 8.72 4.13 -26.69
CA ILE A 359 8.30 2.73 -26.72
C ILE A 359 6.96 2.57 -26.01
N ASP A 360 6.02 1.91 -26.66
CA ASP A 360 4.76 1.48 -26.06
C ASP A 360 4.74 -0.05 -25.95
N ILE A 361 4.42 -0.56 -24.77
CA ILE A 361 4.26 -1.99 -24.47
C ILE A 361 2.81 -2.20 -24.04
N ASP A 362 2.12 -3.09 -24.74
CA ASP A 362 0.68 -3.31 -24.55
C ASP A 362 0.29 -4.79 -24.71
N GLY A 363 -0.93 -5.11 -24.31
CA GLY A 363 -1.56 -6.42 -24.43
C GLY A 363 -1.39 -7.32 -23.19
N ARG A 364 -2.23 -8.36 -23.14
CA ARG A 364 -2.50 -9.14 -21.91
C ARG A 364 -1.79 -10.49 -21.85
N GLY A 365 -0.69 -10.62 -22.59
CA GLY A 365 0.28 -11.69 -22.41
C GLY A 365 0.98 -11.59 -21.03
N VAL A 366 1.66 -12.66 -20.64
CA VAL A 366 2.33 -12.76 -19.33
C VAL A 366 3.83 -12.89 -19.52
N PHE A 367 4.58 -11.92 -19.00
CA PHE A 367 6.03 -12.02 -18.80
C PHE A 367 6.30 -12.77 -17.50
N ASP A 368 6.93 -13.93 -17.57
CA ASP A 368 7.22 -14.79 -16.42
C ASP A 368 8.73 -14.77 -16.16
N GLY A 369 9.16 -14.06 -15.10
CA GLY A 369 10.56 -13.93 -14.73
C GLY A 369 11.20 -15.25 -14.27
N ASN A 370 10.40 -16.30 -14.08
CA ASN A 370 10.83 -17.64 -13.66
C ASN A 370 11.69 -17.61 -12.39
N GLY A 371 11.44 -16.65 -11.50
CA GLY A 371 12.29 -16.33 -10.35
C GLY A 371 12.44 -17.49 -9.37
N VAL A 372 11.36 -18.23 -9.07
CA VAL A 372 11.44 -19.37 -8.14
C VAL A 372 12.38 -20.47 -8.66
N ALA A 373 12.37 -20.74 -9.97
CA ALA A 373 13.26 -21.74 -10.56
C ALA A 373 14.70 -21.24 -10.67
N ASN A 374 14.89 -19.94 -10.92
CA ASN A 374 16.20 -19.30 -10.95
C ASN A 374 16.86 -19.30 -9.57
N TYR A 375 16.10 -19.05 -8.51
CA TYR A 375 16.63 -18.76 -7.18
C TYR A 375 16.05 -19.69 -6.11
N ASN A 376 16.46 -20.96 -6.15
CA ASN A 376 16.13 -21.93 -5.12
C ASN A 376 17.11 -21.80 -3.93
N ALA A 377 16.59 -21.53 -2.73
CA ALA A 377 17.36 -21.09 -1.58
C ALA A 377 18.37 -22.13 -1.02
N ARG A 378 19.58 -21.64 -0.75
CA ARG A 378 20.63 -22.10 0.19
C ARG A 378 21.31 -23.46 0.02
N THR A 379 20.76 -24.47 -0.66
CA THR A 379 21.45 -25.78 -0.74
C THR A 379 21.48 -26.44 -2.12
N THR A 380 20.64 -26.03 -3.08
CA THR A 380 20.51 -26.74 -4.37
C THR A 380 20.32 -25.84 -5.60
N GLY A 381 20.33 -24.51 -5.49
CA GLY A 381 20.13 -23.58 -6.62
C GLY A 381 21.05 -22.36 -6.57
N ASP A 382 20.96 -21.49 -7.59
CA ASP A 382 21.74 -20.24 -7.65
C ASP A 382 21.28 -19.30 -6.51
N LEU A 383 22.25 -18.68 -5.82
CA LEU A 383 21.99 -17.83 -4.65
C LEU A 383 21.39 -16.48 -5.06
N HIS A 384 20.53 -15.91 -4.20
CA HIS A 384 19.54 -14.87 -4.51
C HIS A 384 19.85 -13.46 -3.95
N ASP A 385 21.08 -13.21 -3.52
CA ASP A 385 21.40 -11.95 -2.83
C ASP A 385 21.95 -10.90 -3.83
N ALA A 386 21.55 -9.63 -3.75
CA ALA A 386 22.11 -8.52 -4.56
C ALA A 386 23.61 -8.41 -4.36
N TYR A 387 24.13 -8.87 -3.22
CA TYR A 387 25.57 -8.96 -3.00
C TYR A 387 26.28 -9.98 -3.89
N ARG A 388 25.55 -10.82 -4.64
CA ARG A 388 26.08 -12.01 -5.33
C ARG A 388 25.76 -12.10 -6.81
N SER A 389 24.78 -11.34 -7.29
CA SER A 389 24.41 -11.29 -8.70
C SER A 389 24.10 -9.86 -9.11
N GLN A 390 24.15 -9.60 -10.42
CA GLN A 390 23.53 -8.41 -10.99
C GLN A 390 22.06 -8.36 -10.56
N HIS A 391 21.61 -7.16 -10.18
CA HIS A 391 20.21 -6.96 -9.86
C HIS A 391 19.36 -7.07 -11.13
N GLN A 392 18.22 -7.73 -11.00
CA GLN A 392 17.37 -8.14 -12.11
C GLN A 392 15.93 -8.25 -11.61
N GLY A 393 15.13 -7.23 -11.91
CA GLY A 393 13.71 -7.21 -11.57
C GLY A 393 12.82 -7.96 -12.56
N GLY A 394 11.52 -7.77 -12.37
CA GLY A 394 10.50 -8.10 -13.36
C GLY A 394 10.63 -7.18 -14.56
N VAL A 395 10.22 -5.91 -14.40
CA VAL A 395 10.23 -4.88 -15.44
C VAL A 395 11.17 -3.76 -15.04
N MET A 396 12.21 -3.52 -15.83
CA MET A 396 13.23 -2.50 -15.61
C MET A 396 13.19 -1.45 -16.72
N VAL A 397 13.05 -0.18 -16.37
CA VAL A 397 13.25 0.95 -17.29
C VAL A 397 14.49 1.72 -16.87
N MET A 398 15.55 1.62 -17.65
CA MET A 398 16.86 2.16 -17.31
C MET A 398 17.37 3.12 -18.38
N HIS A 399 17.83 4.31 -17.99
CA HIS A 399 18.45 5.30 -18.88
C HIS A 399 17.58 5.61 -20.11
N SER A 400 16.27 5.58 -19.91
CA SER A 400 15.28 5.56 -20.98
C SER A 400 14.22 6.64 -20.77
N SER A 401 13.55 7.08 -21.85
CA SER A 401 12.48 8.06 -21.73
C SER A 401 11.30 7.82 -22.66
N ASP A 402 10.14 8.39 -22.33
CA ASP A 402 8.94 8.30 -23.18
C ASP A 402 8.50 6.84 -23.38
N ILE A 403 8.35 6.14 -22.26
CA ILE A 403 7.98 4.72 -22.23
C ILE A 403 6.57 4.59 -21.67
N THR A 404 5.71 3.86 -22.37
CA THR A 404 4.35 3.55 -21.92
C THR A 404 4.21 2.05 -21.74
N PHE A 405 3.67 1.64 -20.59
CA PHE A 405 3.14 0.30 -20.38
C PHE A 405 1.64 0.42 -20.21
N ASP A 406 0.89 -0.18 -21.12
CA ASP A 406 -0.55 -0.38 -21.01
C ASP A 406 -0.81 -1.89 -20.82
N ASP A 407 -1.76 -2.25 -19.95
CA ASP A 407 -2.25 -3.64 -19.77
C ASP A 407 -1.21 -4.76 -19.52
N THR A 408 -0.02 -4.41 -19.04
CA THR A 408 1.11 -5.34 -18.94
C THR A 408 1.05 -6.23 -17.69
N TYR A 409 1.32 -7.52 -17.87
CA TYR A 409 1.43 -8.50 -16.78
C TYR A 409 2.84 -9.07 -16.65
N VAL A 410 3.41 -8.97 -15.45
CA VAL A 410 4.58 -9.73 -15.04
C VAL A 410 4.22 -10.69 -13.90
N ARG A 411 4.87 -11.84 -13.83
CA ARG A 411 4.77 -12.76 -12.69
C ARG A 411 6.10 -13.38 -12.36
N ASN A 412 6.19 -13.95 -11.16
CA ASN A 412 7.34 -14.74 -10.72
C ASN A 412 8.65 -13.94 -10.93
N ALA A 413 8.63 -12.67 -10.55
CA ALA A 413 9.77 -11.78 -10.67
C ALA A 413 10.95 -12.34 -9.87
N LYS A 414 12.14 -11.98 -10.33
CA LYS A 414 13.40 -12.39 -9.72
C LYS A 414 13.71 -11.54 -8.48
N GLN A 415 13.47 -10.23 -8.57
CA GLN A 415 13.54 -9.25 -7.49
C GLN A 415 12.36 -8.25 -7.63
N TRP A 416 12.59 -6.93 -7.60
CA TRP A 416 11.54 -5.91 -7.68
C TRP A 416 10.63 -6.12 -8.90
N ASN A 417 9.32 -5.95 -8.75
CA ASN A 417 8.39 -6.27 -9.84
C ASN A 417 8.46 -5.25 -10.98
N TYR A 418 8.32 -3.96 -10.66
CA TYR A 418 8.41 -2.85 -11.62
C TYR A 418 9.35 -1.79 -11.07
N GLU A 419 10.31 -1.38 -11.87
CA GLU A 419 11.35 -0.46 -11.42
C GLU A 419 11.85 0.50 -12.50
N THR A 420 12.36 1.63 -12.03
CA THR A 420 13.03 2.62 -12.87
C THR A 420 14.41 2.94 -12.34
N HIS A 421 15.32 3.31 -13.25
CA HIS A 421 16.67 3.79 -12.95
C HIS A 421 17.09 4.83 -13.99
N THR A 422 17.25 6.10 -13.62
CA THR A 422 17.49 7.19 -14.58
C THR A 422 16.44 7.21 -15.71
N ALA A 423 15.17 7.01 -15.37
CA ALA A 423 14.07 7.01 -16.34
C ALA A 423 13.32 8.35 -16.36
N LYS A 424 12.81 8.77 -17.51
CA LYS A 424 12.04 10.02 -17.64
C LYS A 424 10.75 9.82 -18.41
N ARG A 425 9.65 10.44 -17.95
CA ARG A 425 8.36 10.40 -18.66
C ARG A 425 7.93 8.95 -18.94
N VAL A 426 7.76 8.19 -17.86
CA VAL A 426 7.28 6.79 -17.94
C VAL A 426 5.86 6.73 -17.42
N THR A 427 4.98 6.13 -18.23
CA THR A 427 3.59 5.93 -17.88
C THR A 427 3.32 4.44 -17.71
N PHE A 428 2.83 4.05 -16.54
CA PHE A 428 2.36 2.70 -16.26
C PHE A 428 0.84 2.73 -16.06
N ASN A 429 0.08 2.19 -17.00
CA ASN A 429 -1.38 2.11 -16.93
C ASN A 429 -1.81 0.64 -16.83
N ASN A 430 -2.64 0.36 -15.84
CA ASN A 430 -3.21 -0.96 -15.61
C ASN A 430 -2.14 -2.06 -15.61
N ILE A 431 -1.05 -1.90 -14.86
CA ILE A 431 0.05 -2.87 -14.77
C ILE A 431 -0.13 -3.85 -13.61
N LYS A 432 0.34 -5.09 -13.79
CA LYS A 432 0.16 -6.17 -12.82
C LYS A 432 1.44 -6.92 -12.55
N ALA A 433 1.67 -7.21 -11.27
CA ALA A 433 2.76 -8.06 -10.81
C ALA A 433 2.24 -9.20 -9.95
N LEU A 434 2.35 -10.44 -10.43
CA LEU A 434 1.75 -11.62 -9.81
C LEU A 434 2.82 -12.50 -9.15
N THR A 435 3.56 -11.95 -8.18
CA THR A 435 4.68 -12.62 -7.49
C THR A 435 4.39 -12.80 -5.99
N PRO A 436 3.38 -13.59 -5.59
CA PRO A 436 3.01 -13.75 -4.17
C PRO A 436 3.99 -14.63 -3.37
N TYR A 437 5.11 -15.04 -3.96
CA TYR A 437 6.00 -16.06 -3.43
C TYR A 437 6.93 -15.51 -2.35
N ARG A 438 7.46 -16.41 -1.51
CA ARG A 438 8.42 -16.05 -0.45
C ARG A 438 9.82 -15.86 -1.04
N GLN A 439 9.95 -14.97 -2.01
CA GLN A 439 11.21 -14.52 -2.57
C GLN A 439 11.61 -13.20 -1.87
N PRO A 440 12.88 -13.02 -1.48
CA PRO A 440 13.36 -11.73 -0.99
C PRO A 440 13.13 -10.59 -1.98
N TRP A 441 12.93 -9.39 -1.45
CA TRP A 441 13.04 -8.13 -2.22
C TRP A 441 12.13 -8.09 -3.44
N ILE A 442 10.87 -8.47 -3.23
CA ILE A 442 9.82 -8.33 -4.23
C ILE A 442 9.01 -7.09 -3.86
N ASP A 443 9.59 -5.92 -4.14
CA ASP A 443 8.89 -4.64 -4.06
C ASP A 443 7.75 -4.65 -5.11
N GLY A 444 6.63 -4.00 -4.80
CA GLY A 444 5.52 -3.83 -5.72
C GLY A 444 5.90 -2.94 -6.89
N THR A 445 6.21 -1.68 -6.60
CA THR A 445 6.76 -0.71 -7.55
C THR A 445 7.90 0.04 -6.90
N ASN A 446 9.02 0.23 -7.60
CA ASN A 446 10.16 0.98 -7.12
C ASN A 446 10.62 2.03 -8.15
N PHE A 447 10.25 3.28 -7.94
CA PHE A 447 10.57 4.35 -8.89
C PHE A 447 11.78 5.18 -8.43
N ALA A 448 12.91 4.50 -8.20
CA ALA A 448 14.20 5.14 -7.94
C ALA A 448 14.71 5.88 -9.18
N SER A 449 15.42 7.00 -8.99
CA SER A 449 16.00 7.82 -10.06
C SER A 449 15.05 8.15 -11.24
N GLY A 450 13.74 8.11 -11.03
CA GLY A 450 12.72 8.37 -12.05
C GLY A 450 12.22 9.82 -12.02
N GLN A 451 11.98 10.40 -13.20
CA GLN A 451 11.44 11.76 -13.35
C GLN A 451 10.15 11.76 -14.16
N ASP A 452 9.12 12.41 -13.64
CA ASP A 452 7.81 12.52 -14.29
C ASP A 452 7.22 11.12 -14.58
N ILE A 453 7.11 10.32 -13.52
CA ILE A 453 6.59 8.95 -13.58
C ILE A 453 5.14 8.94 -13.09
N THR A 454 4.24 8.35 -13.90
CA THR A 454 2.85 8.16 -13.52
C THR A 454 2.50 6.69 -13.54
N ALA A 455 1.89 6.18 -12.47
CA ALA A 455 1.38 4.81 -12.40
C ALA A 455 -0.09 4.83 -11.98
N ASN A 456 -0.98 4.21 -12.77
CA ASN A 456 -2.41 4.22 -12.54
C ASN A 456 -3.01 2.82 -12.74
N GLY A 457 -3.86 2.34 -11.83
CA GLY A 457 -4.49 1.02 -11.97
C GLY A 457 -3.55 -0.15 -11.63
N VAL A 458 -2.66 0.03 -10.66
CA VAL A 458 -1.58 -0.91 -10.36
C VAL A 458 -2.03 -2.03 -9.41
N PHE A 459 -1.75 -3.28 -9.75
CA PHE A 459 -1.95 -4.42 -8.84
C PHE A 459 -0.67 -5.22 -8.65
N THR A 460 -0.17 -5.32 -7.41
CA THR A 460 1.07 -6.07 -7.14
C THR A 460 0.93 -7.03 -5.97
N LEU A 461 1.45 -8.23 -6.17
CA LEU A 461 1.71 -9.22 -5.13
C LEU A 461 3.23 -9.30 -4.93
N GLY A 462 3.68 -9.18 -3.69
CA GLY A 462 5.11 -9.20 -3.36
C GLY A 462 5.40 -9.61 -1.92
N ASN A 463 6.64 -9.38 -1.50
CA ASN A 463 7.14 -9.77 -0.18
C ASN A 463 8.02 -8.69 0.47
N ASP A 464 8.07 -7.48 -0.11
CA ASP A 464 8.79 -6.32 0.44
C ASP A 464 7.96 -5.04 0.31
N ASP A 465 8.51 -3.85 0.03
CA ASP A 465 7.68 -2.64 0.01
C ASP A 465 6.54 -2.73 -1.02
N ALA A 466 5.35 -2.24 -0.66
CA ALA A 466 4.28 -2.10 -1.65
C ALA A 466 4.62 -0.99 -2.68
N PHE A 467 5.21 0.10 -2.21
CA PHE A 467 5.83 1.14 -3.04
C PHE A 467 7.16 1.58 -2.43
N ALA A 468 8.16 1.77 -3.29
CA ALA A 468 9.46 2.33 -2.96
C ALA A 468 9.89 3.43 -3.95
N SER A 469 10.70 4.37 -3.48
CA SER A 469 11.44 5.31 -4.33
C SER A 469 12.58 5.94 -3.51
N GLY A 470 13.62 6.44 -4.17
CA GLY A 470 14.80 6.96 -3.49
C GLY A 470 15.67 5.90 -2.83
N HIS A 471 15.41 4.63 -3.15
CA HIS A 471 16.21 3.45 -2.84
C HIS A 471 17.12 3.19 -4.05
N TYR A 472 18.15 4.03 -4.17
CA TYR A 472 19.07 3.98 -5.30
C TYR A 472 19.86 2.68 -5.23
N ASN A 473 20.15 2.09 -6.38
CA ASN A 473 20.82 0.81 -6.46
C ASN A 473 22.11 0.94 -7.28
N PRO A 474 23.25 1.32 -6.68
CA PRO A 474 24.54 1.34 -7.34
C PRO A 474 25.10 -0.09 -7.50
N SER A 475 24.25 -1.09 -7.80
CA SER A 475 24.50 -2.53 -7.73
C SER A 475 24.80 -3.04 -6.31
N ASP A 476 23.89 -2.80 -5.35
CA ASP A 476 24.01 -3.07 -3.90
C ASP A 476 24.89 -4.31 -3.57
N GLY A 477 26.18 -4.00 -3.41
CA GLY A 477 27.32 -4.85 -3.08
C GLY A 477 27.69 -6.02 -4.01
N PHE A 478 27.15 -6.13 -5.23
CA PHE A 478 27.80 -6.82 -6.36
C PHE A 478 28.83 -5.89 -7.04
N THR A 479 29.54 -5.07 -6.26
CA THR A 479 30.52 -4.12 -6.77
C THR A 479 31.92 -4.71 -6.66
N PRO A 480 32.69 -4.85 -7.77
CA PRO A 480 34.09 -5.24 -7.73
C PRO A 480 34.96 -4.52 -6.67
N LEU A 481 34.62 -3.28 -6.29
CA LEU A 481 35.36 -2.49 -5.30
C LEU A 481 34.62 -2.30 -3.95
N ALA A 482 33.54 -3.03 -3.68
CA ALA A 482 32.84 -2.91 -2.40
C ALA A 482 33.74 -3.27 -1.20
N PRO A 483 33.64 -2.55 -0.06
CA PRO A 483 34.23 -3.00 1.19
C PRO A 483 33.67 -4.39 1.55
N GLY A 484 34.55 -5.34 1.91
CA GLY A 484 34.15 -6.70 2.26
C GLY A 484 33.79 -7.60 1.06
N VAL A 485 34.13 -7.22 -0.18
CA VAL A 485 33.83 -7.96 -1.41
C VAL A 485 34.13 -9.46 -1.33
N TRP A 486 35.25 -9.85 -0.72
CA TRP A 486 35.61 -11.27 -0.49
C TRP A 486 34.55 -12.03 0.30
N SER A 487 34.00 -11.42 1.36
CA SER A 487 32.95 -12.01 2.19
C SER A 487 31.58 -11.97 1.51
N ASN A 488 31.25 -10.86 0.82
CA ASN A 488 29.97 -10.67 0.13
C ASN A 488 29.75 -11.74 -0.94
N PHE A 489 30.80 -12.06 -1.69
CA PHE A 489 30.79 -13.11 -2.70
C PHE A 489 31.02 -14.53 -2.16
N GLN A 490 31.34 -14.66 -0.87
CA GLN A 490 31.84 -15.91 -0.25
C GLN A 490 33.12 -16.46 -0.91
N LEU A 491 33.94 -15.57 -1.47
CA LEU A 491 35.20 -15.88 -2.12
C LEU A 491 36.32 -15.82 -1.09
N GLY A 492 36.64 -16.97 -0.51
CA GLY A 492 37.81 -17.07 0.37
C GLY A 492 37.58 -16.56 1.78
N THR A 493 36.68 -17.23 2.52
CA THR A 493 36.31 -16.89 3.91
C THR A 493 37.47 -16.94 4.91
N SER A 494 38.64 -17.48 4.53
CA SER A 494 39.92 -17.43 5.28
C SER A 494 41.13 -16.98 4.45
N THR A 495 41.10 -17.10 3.12
CA THR A 495 42.15 -16.65 2.18
C THR A 495 41.50 -16.16 0.88
N PRO A 496 41.83 -14.96 0.35
CA PRO A 496 41.19 -14.41 -0.84
C PRO A 496 41.24 -15.34 -2.07
N ASP A 497 40.07 -15.64 -2.65
CA ASP A 497 39.97 -16.38 -3.92
C ASP A 497 40.03 -15.42 -5.11
N VAL A 498 41.26 -15.04 -5.51
CA VAL A 498 41.50 -14.08 -6.60
C VAL A 498 40.90 -14.54 -7.92
N GLN A 499 40.96 -15.84 -8.26
CA GLN A 499 40.44 -16.33 -9.53
C GLN A 499 38.92 -16.29 -9.57
N GLY A 500 38.25 -16.72 -8.50
CA GLY A 500 36.80 -16.62 -8.37
C GLY A 500 36.33 -15.16 -8.40
N TYR A 501 37.09 -14.25 -7.80
CA TYR A 501 36.80 -12.82 -7.83
C TYR A 501 36.89 -12.24 -9.24
N VAL A 502 38.01 -12.42 -9.95
CA VAL A 502 38.13 -11.86 -11.30
C VAL A 502 37.12 -12.46 -12.28
N ASN A 503 36.66 -13.69 -12.05
CA ASN A 503 35.56 -14.28 -12.81
C ASN A 503 34.23 -13.58 -12.53
N ALA A 504 33.89 -13.30 -11.26
CA ALA A 504 32.70 -12.53 -10.92
C ALA A 504 32.75 -11.10 -11.49
N VAL A 505 33.92 -10.46 -11.46
CA VAL A 505 34.11 -9.15 -12.12
C VAL A 505 33.98 -9.27 -13.64
N GLY A 506 34.47 -10.34 -14.26
CA GLY A 506 34.27 -10.60 -15.69
C GLY A 506 32.79 -10.69 -16.08
N ALA A 507 31.93 -11.20 -15.20
CA ALA A 507 30.48 -11.16 -15.39
C ALA A 507 29.94 -9.72 -15.34
N HIS A 508 30.42 -8.92 -14.39
CA HIS A 508 30.08 -7.50 -14.30
C HIS A 508 30.46 -6.74 -15.57
N ASP A 509 31.70 -6.89 -16.02
CA ASP A 509 32.22 -6.24 -17.23
C ASP A 509 31.41 -6.67 -18.47
N SER A 510 31.06 -7.95 -18.56
CA SER A 510 30.25 -8.48 -19.68
C SER A 510 28.87 -7.83 -19.75
N VAL A 511 28.23 -7.59 -18.59
CA VAL A 511 26.93 -6.92 -18.53
C VAL A 511 27.06 -5.43 -18.83
N ALA A 512 28.09 -4.77 -18.31
CA ALA A 512 28.35 -3.36 -18.61
C ALA A 512 28.56 -3.15 -20.13
N ASP A 513 29.31 -4.03 -20.78
CA ASP A 513 29.53 -4.03 -22.23
C ASP A 513 28.23 -4.28 -23.01
N GLU A 514 27.38 -5.21 -22.55
CA GLU A 514 26.08 -5.51 -23.17
C GLU A 514 25.10 -4.34 -23.06
N LEU A 515 25.06 -3.68 -21.90
CA LEU A 515 24.13 -2.58 -21.64
C LEU A 515 24.65 -1.26 -22.23
N GLY A 516 25.96 -1.06 -22.31
CA GLY A 516 26.58 0.18 -22.80
C GLY A 516 26.74 1.27 -21.74
N PHE A 517 26.62 0.92 -20.46
CA PHE A 517 26.97 1.77 -19.32
C PHE A 517 27.54 0.93 -18.18
N ASP A 518 28.25 1.59 -17.28
CA ASP A 518 28.78 0.98 -16.07
C ASP A 518 27.66 0.71 -15.05
N SER A 519 27.53 -0.54 -14.60
CA SER A 519 26.48 -0.95 -13.67
C SER A 519 26.56 -0.32 -12.27
N TYR A 520 27.63 0.39 -11.93
CA TYR A 520 27.65 1.26 -10.73
C TYR A 520 26.77 2.50 -10.86
N HIS A 521 26.47 2.91 -12.09
CA HIS A 521 25.82 4.17 -12.42
C HIS A 521 24.44 3.92 -13.05
N TRP A 522 23.72 2.91 -12.57
CA TRP A 522 22.32 2.69 -12.94
C TRP A 522 21.48 3.93 -12.70
N ASP A 523 21.69 4.52 -11.53
CA ASP A 523 21.08 5.77 -11.15
C ASP A 523 22.10 6.90 -11.27
N THR A 524 21.75 7.92 -12.07
CA THR A 524 22.57 9.13 -12.24
C THR A 524 21.77 10.41 -12.00
N GLN A 525 20.52 10.27 -11.55
CA GLN A 525 19.56 11.36 -11.51
C GLN A 525 18.70 11.37 -10.26
N ASP A 526 18.21 12.55 -9.91
CA ASP A 526 17.23 12.73 -8.86
C ASP A 526 15.88 12.06 -9.20
N SER A 527 15.17 11.62 -8.16
CA SER A 527 13.76 11.21 -8.27
C SER A 527 12.87 12.45 -8.19
N LYS A 528 11.99 12.64 -9.18
CA LYS A 528 11.17 13.83 -9.30
C LYS A 528 9.78 13.54 -9.84
N ASN A 529 8.75 14.14 -9.23
CA ASN A 529 7.39 14.17 -9.76
C ASN A 529 6.84 12.75 -10.03
N ILE A 530 6.63 11.99 -8.95
CA ILE A 530 6.10 10.64 -9.02
C ILE A 530 4.64 10.67 -8.57
N SER A 531 3.74 10.19 -9.44
CA SER A 531 2.30 10.08 -9.15
C SER A 531 1.85 8.63 -9.25
N VAL A 532 1.20 8.14 -8.22
CA VAL A 532 0.71 6.77 -8.14
C VAL A 532 -0.77 6.80 -7.76
N SER A 533 -1.63 6.20 -8.58
CA SER A 533 -3.08 6.20 -8.36
C SER A 533 -3.74 4.86 -8.60
N ASP A 534 -4.89 4.67 -7.94
CA ASP A 534 -5.75 3.50 -8.09
C ASP A 534 -4.98 2.19 -7.96
N THR A 535 -4.35 1.99 -6.79
CA THR A 535 -3.50 0.81 -6.55
C THR A 535 -4.09 -0.11 -5.51
N LEU A 536 -3.85 -1.41 -5.71
CA LEU A 536 -4.02 -2.45 -4.69
C LEU A 536 -2.77 -3.32 -4.62
N ASN A 537 -2.09 -3.26 -3.49
CA ASN A 537 -0.86 -3.99 -3.25
C ASN A 537 -1.08 -5.00 -2.12
N TRP A 538 -0.58 -6.21 -2.29
CA TRP A 538 -0.41 -7.16 -1.20
C TRP A 538 1.08 -7.43 -1.04
N SER A 539 1.55 -7.28 0.19
CA SER A 539 2.91 -7.65 0.54
C SER A 539 2.94 -8.34 1.90
N VAL A 540 3.89 -9.23 2.09
CA VAL A 540 4.10 -10.01 3.30
C VAL A 540 5.58 -10.11 3.60
N GLY A 541 5.98 -10.39 4.84
CA GLY A 541 7.36 -10.83 5.13
C GLY A 541 8.36 -9.70 5.34
N ALA A 542 8.36 -8.65 4.52
CA ALA A 542 9.19 -7.46 4.68
C ALA A 542 8.44 -6.17 4.27
N GLY A 543 9.18 -5.06 4.21
CA GLY A 543 8.75 -3.82 3.57
C GLY A 543 7.66 -2.97 4.24
N ASN A 544 7.55 -1.75 3.75
CA ASN A 544 6.61 -0.70 4.11
C ASN A 544 5.43 -0.63 3.13
N ALA A 545 4.34 0.02 3.54
CA ALA A 545 3.28 0.39 2.60
C ALA A 545 3.81 1.38 1.55
N ILE A 546 4.48 2.43 2.01
CA ILE A 546 5.12 3.44 1.15
C ILE A 546 6.49 3.74 1.77
N ARG A 547 7.57 3.55 1.00
CA ARG A 547 8.94 3.94 1.38
C ARG A 547 9.47 5.00 0.43
N ILE A 548 9.95 6.12 0.99
CA ILE A 548 10.64 7.18 0.24
C ILE A 548 12.00 7.46 0.90
N GLY A 549 13.07 7.22 0.16
CA GLY A 549 14.46 7.30 0.63
C GLY A 549 15.04 5.92 0.96
N TRP A 550 15.60 5.77 2.16
CA TRP A 550 16.43 4.63 2.63
C TRP A 550 17.89 4.65 2.21
N ALA A 551 18.21 4.76 0.93
CA ALA A 551 19.60 4.83 0.49
C ALA A 551 19.70 5.75 -0.75
N PRO A 552 19.63 7.08 -0.55
CA PRO A 552 19.58 8.02 -1.67
C PRO A 552 20.97 8.36 -2.21
N TYR A 553 22.04 7.94 -1.56
CA TYR A 553 23.43 8.12 -2.00
C TYR A 553 23.79 9.55 -2.49
N GLY A 554 23.20 10.57 -1.87
CA GLY A 554 23.40 11.98 -2.18
C GLY A 554 22.43 12.57 -3.21
N TYR A 555 21.73 11.72 -3.97
CA TYR A 555 20.68 12.13 -4.90
C TYR A 555 19.47 12.69 -4.17
N ARG A 556 18.76 13.57 -4.86
CA ARG A 556 17.64 14.31 -4.29
C ARG A 556 16.30 13.71 -4.64
N LEU A 557 15.35 13.96 -3.75
CA LEU A 557 13.97 13.51 -3.87
C LEU A 557 13.05 14.73 -3.98
N HIS A 558 12.10 14.67 -4.91
CA HIS A 558 11.17 15.76 -5.19
C HIS A 558 9.77 15.21 -5.53
N ASN A 559 8.74 15.82 -4.97
CA ASN A 559 7.29 15.63 -5.21
C ASN A 559 6.78 14.20 -5.45
N TYR A 560 5.96 13.73 -4.50
CA TYR A 560 5.27 12.44 -4.54
C TYR A 560 3.78 12.63 -4.27
N MET A 561 2.94 12.01 -5.11
CA MET A 561 1.49 12.00 -4.96
C MET A 561 0.96 10.58 -5.02
N PHE A 562 0.18 10.21 -4.00
CA PHE A 562 -0.53 8.95 -3.92
C PHE A 562 -2.03 9.25 -3.79
N ASP A 563 -2.83 8.76 -4.74
CA ASP A 563 -4.29 8.93 -4.74
C ASP A 563 -4.96 7.57 -4.83
N ASN A 564 -5.83 7.22 -3.88
CA ASN A 564 -6.44 5.90 -3.85
C ASN A 564 -5.40 4.75 -3.84
N PHE A 565 -4.33 4.94 -3.07
CA PHE A 565 -3.31 3.92 -2.83
C PHE A 565 -3.78 2.95 -1.74
N ASN A 566 -3.84 1.66 -2.02
CA ASN A 566 -4.31 0.66 -1.06
C ASN A 566 -3.29 -0.46 -0.83
N SER A 567 -2.86 -0.65 0.42
CA SER A 567 -1.88 -1.69 0.78
C SER A 567 -2.44 -2.68 1.79
N VAL A 568 -2.20 -3.97 1.57
CA VAL A 568 -2.65 -5.09 2.39
C VAL A 568 -1.45 -5.88 2.91
N SER A 569 -1.43 -6.15 4.23
CA SER A 569 -0.43 -7.00 4.90
C SER A 569 1.05 -6.55 5.02
N PRO A 570 1.51 -5.29 4.74
CA PRO A 570 2.94 -4.97 4.89
C PRO A 570 3.44 -5.23 6.32
N TRP A 571 4.70 -5.62 6.47
CA TRP A 571 5.22 -6.07 7.78
C TRP A 571 6.03 -5.00 8.53
N ALA A 572 6.87 -4.23 7.85
CA ALA A 572 7.78 -3.30 8.52
C ALA A 572 7.05 -2.06 9.05
N GLY A 573 6.21 -1.40 8.25
CA GLY A 573 5.47 -0.21 8.68
C GLY A 573 4.61 0.41 7.58
N GLY A 574 4.01 1.57 7.87
CA GLY A 574 3.15 2.26 6.92
C GLY A 574 3.95 3.18 5.99
N ILE A 575 3.76 4.48 6.13
CA ILE A 575 4.45 5.50 5.33
C ILE A 575 5.77 5.83 6.00
N ALA A 576 6.89 5.46 5.37
CA ALA A 576 8.24 5.68 5.87
C ALA A 576 9.02 6.62 4.97
N ILE A 577 9.49 7.72 5.54
CA ILE A 577 10.36 8.69 4.88
C ILE A 577 11.61 8.89 5.74
N GLY A 578 12.78 8.73 5.14
CA GLY A 578 14.02 9.26 5.73
C GLY A 578 15.00 8.27 6.36
N GLY A 579 14.75 6.96 6.29
CA GLY A 579 15.57 5.91 6.92
C GLY A 579 17.07 5.86 6.52
N GLY A 580 17.52 6.68 5.57
CA GLY A 580 18.90 6.75 5.07
C GLY A 580 19.57 8.12 5.10
N GLY A 581 18.86 9.16 5.54
CA GLY A 581 19.29 10.53 5.32
C GLY A 581 19.12 11.04 3.89
N PRO A 582 17.87 11.12 3.39
CA PRO A 582 17.55 11.73 2.11
C PRO A 582 18.08 13.15 2.00
N ASN A 583 18.36 13.55 0.77
CA ASN A 583 18.68 14.92 0.39
C ASN A 583 17.45 15.54 -0.30
N PRO A 584 16.33 15.77 0.39
CA PRO A 584 15.14 16.26 -0.29
C PRO A 584 15.38 17.69 -0.80
N TYR A 585 14.69 18.03 -1.87
CA TYR A 585 14.53 19.43 -2.23
C TYR A 585 13.80 20.18 -1.10
N PRO A 586 14.15 21.45 -0.81
CA PRO A 586 13.54 22.22 0.28
C PRO A 586 12.01 22.35 0.25
N ASP A 587 11.42 22.18 -0.93
CA ASP A 587 9.98 22.26 -1.22
C ASP A 587 9.36 20.90 -1.57
N MET A 588 10.06 19.79 -1.32
CA MET A 588 9.54 18.45 -1.56
C MET A 588 8.17 18.28 -0.91
N SER A 589 7.19 17.89 -1.73
CA SER A 589 5.84 17.57 -1.29
C SER A 589 5.61 16.06 -1.28
N VAL A 590 4.98 15.53 -0.23
CA VAL A 590 4.45 14.17 -0.19
C VAL A 590 2.98 14.24 0.17
N VAL A 591 2.11 13.82 -0.75
CA VAL A 591 0.66 13.84 -0.56
C VAL A 591 0.15 12.42 -0.69
N VAL A 592 -0.56 11.93 0.33
CA VAL A 592 -1.31 10.67 0.29
C VAL A 592 -2.77 10.99 0.53
N LYS A 593 -3.65 10.61 -0.40
CA LYS A 593 -5.07 10.90 -0.27
C LYS A 593 -5.96 9.77 -0.75
N ASN A 594 -7.18 9.70 -0.22
CA ASN A 594 -8.19 8.69 -0.53
C ASN A 594 -7.72 7.24 -0.32
N SER A 595 -6.69 7.03 0.50
CA SER A 595 -5.93 5.78 0.61
C SER A 595 -6.38 4.87 1.75
N SER A 596 -6.10 3.57 1.63
CA SER A 596 -6.32 2.58 2.69
C SER A 596 -5.02 1.81 2.99
N ILE A 597 -4.51 1.94 4.21
CA ILE A 597 -3.29 1.28 4.64
C ILE A 597 -3.64 0.26 5.73
N ASP A 598 -3.55 -1.03 5.39
CA ASP A 598 -3.68 -2.07 6.39
C ASP A 598 -2.45 -2.13 7.29
N ASN A 599 -2.61 -1.75 8.56
CA ASN A 599 -1.55 -1.75 9.57
C ASN A 599 -1.67 -2.94 10.55
N SER A 600 -2.38 -4.00 10.15
CA SER A 600 -2.58 -5.19 10.98
C SER A 600 -1.30 -5.96 11.32
N ARG A 601 -0.25 -5.82 10.51
CA ARG A 601 1.02 -6.53 10.69
C ARG A 601 2.22 -5.64 10.99
N PHE A 602 2.02 -4.33 11.12
CA PHE A 602 3.12 -3.41 11.29
C PHE A 602 3.88 -3.67 12.59
N THR A 603 5.21 -3.73 12.45
CA THR A 603 6.13 -3.73 13.57
C THR A 603 6.53 -2.31 13.98
N LYS A 604 6.46 -1.33 13.06
CA LYS A 604 6.67 0.11 13.30
C LYS A 604 5.36 0.90 13.26
N GLY A 605 5.41 2.20 13.55
CA GLY A 605 4.25 3.08 13.50
C GLY A 605 3.64 3.22 12.08
N PRO A 606 2.38 3.66 11.96
CA PRO A 606 1.70 3.87 10.68
C PRO A 606 2.34 4.98 9.83
N VAL A 607 2.99 5.95 10.47
CA VAL A 607 3.73 7.03 9.80
C VAL A 607 5.07 7.20 10.50
N GLY A 608 6.15 7.23 9.73
CA GLY A 608 7.50 7.52 10.21
C GLY A 608 8.22 8.44 9.25
N VAL A 609 8.22 9.74 9.56
CA VAL A 609 8.87 10.78 8.74
C VAL A 609 10.05 11.35 9.52
N SER A 610 11.24 11.19 8.98
CA SER A 610 12.50 11.54 9.62
C SER A 610 13.40 12.36 8.71
N ASN A 611 13.28 13.69 8.78
CA ASN A 611 14.04 14.54 7.89
C ASN A 611 14.55 15.82 8.57
N GLY A 612 15.19 15.67 9.73
CA GLY A 612 15.83 16.77 10.44
C GLY A 612 17.13 17.27 9.78
N SER A 613 17.59 18.46 10.20
CA SER A 613 18.84 19.07 9.74
C SER A 613 20.06 18.26 10.22
N ALA A 614 20.57 17.41 9.35
CA ALA A 614 21.89 16.82 9.54
C ALA A 614 22.73 17.06 8.30
N THR A 615 24.01 17.24 8.55
CA THR A 615 25.04 17.41 7.54
C THR A 615 25.48 16.03 7.04
N LYS A 616 25.55 15.85 5.73
CA LYS A 616 26.03 14.64 5.09
C LYS A 616 27.19 15.00 4.16
N THR A 617 28.26 14.23 4.25
CA THR A 617 29.45 14.37 3.40
C THR A 617 29.48 13.21 2.42
N ILE A 618 29.66 13.53 1.15
CA ILE A 618 29.89 12.57 0.08
C ILE A 618 31.34 12.74 -0.37
N THR A 619 32.11 11.68 -0.27
CA THR A 619 33.54 11.70 -0.62
C THR A 619 33.76 11.62 -2.12
N ALA A 620 34.92 12.08 -2.60
CA ALA A 620 35.33 11.89 -3.99
C ALA A 620 35.37 10.39 -4.38
N GLU A 621 35.80 9.53 -3.45
CA GLU A 621 35.82 8.08 -3.65
C GLU A 621 34.42 7.50 -3.85
N GLN A 622 33.45 7.92 -3.02
CA GLN A 622 32.07 7.45 -3.15
C GLN A 622 31.42 7.81 -4.49
N GLN A 623 31.73 9.00 -5.02
CA GLN A 623 31.26 9.42 -6.34
C GLN A 623 31.90 8.57 -7.44
N ALA A 624 33.22 8.41 -7.39
CA ALA A 624 33.96 7.73 -8.46
C ALA A 624 33.80 6.21 -8.47
N ILE A 625 33.54 5.59 -7.31
CA ILE A 625 33.56 4.13 -7.15
C ILE A 625 32.17 3.54 -6.89
N TYR A 626 31.29 4.26 -6.18
CA TYR A 626 30.03 3.71 -5.66
C TYR A 626 28.78 4.38 -6.24
N GLY A 627 28.92 5.17 -7.31
CA GLY A 627 27.79 5.80 -8.01
C GLY A 627 27.02 6.84 -7.18
N TYR A 628 27.61 7.37 -6.11
CA TYR A 628 26.99 8.43 -5.32
C TYR A 628 26.86 9.71 -6.16
N ALA A 629 25.86 10.53 -5.83
CA ALA A 629 25.59 11.76 -6.56
C ALA A 629 26.85 12.62 -6.70
N PRO A 630 27.15 13.13 -7.91
CA PRO A 630 28.34 13.93 -8.14
C PRO A 630 28.28 15.26 -7.39
N ASN A 631 29.46 15.83 -7.08
CA ASN A 631 29.58 17.17 -6.53
C ASN A 631 28.80 18.14 -7.43
N PRO A 632 27.86 18.95 -6.89
CA PRO A 632 27.05 19.87 -7.69
C PRO A 632 27.83 20.85 -8.58
N ASP A 633 29.10 21.13 -8.27
CA ASP A 633 29.98 21.97 -9.10
C ASP A 633 30.71 21.21 -10.24
N GLY A 634 30.52 19.90 -10.33
CA GLY A 634 31.13 19.02 -11.33
C GLY A 634 32.60 18.64 -11.09
N SER A 635 33.21 19.08 -9.98
CA SER A 635 34.64 18.84 -9.69
C SER A 635 34.98 17.39 -9.32
N GLY A 636 33.98 16.59 -8.93
CA GLY A 636 34.19 15.24 -8.37
C GLY A 636 34.87 15.23 -7.00
N THR A 637 35.11 16.38 -6.36
CA THR A 637 35.72 16.43 -5.03
C THR A 637 34.71 16.09 -3.94
N THR A 638 35.21 15.79 -2.73
CA THR A 638 34.37 15.64 -1.54
C THR A 638 33.53 16.90 -1.32
N TYR A 639 32.22 16.73 -1.15
CA TYR A 639 31.30 17.82 -0.86
C TYR A 639 30.40 17.47 0.31
N THR A 640 29.79 18.50 0.89
CA THR A 640 28.91 18.37 2.04
C THR A 640 27.61 19.11 1.78
N TYR A 641 26.48 18.48 2.12
CA TYR A 641 25.16 19.10 2.04
C TYR A 641 24.46 19.01 3.39
N THR A 642 23.62 20.02 3.67
CA THR A 642 22.71 20.00 4.80
C THR A 642 21.34 19.58 4.32
N ARG A 643 20.74 18.58 4.97
CA ARG A 643 19.37 18.15 4.65
C ARG A 643 18.40 19.30 4.92
N ALA A 644 17.60 19.65 3.90
CA ALA A 644 16.48 20.56 4.06
C ALA A 644 15.28 19.82 4.68
N PRO A 645 14.40 20.50 5.46
CA PRO A 645 13.11 19.95 5.84
C PRO A 645 12.26 19.56 4.61
N ILE A 646 11.31 18.64 4.80
CA ILE A 646 10.29 18.36 3.77
C ILE A 646 9.37 19.57 3.69
N GLY A 647 9.11 20.11 2.51
CA GLY A 647 8.24 21.27 2.33
C GLY A 647 6.80 20.97 2.78
N THR A 648 6.17 19.96 2.19
CA THR A 648 4.78 19.58 2.48
C THR A 648 4.67 18.09 2.75
N PHE A 649 3.96 17.72 3.82
CA PHE A 649 3.50 16.36 4.07
C PHE A 649 1.99 16.39 4.32
N LYS A 650 1.21 15.78 3.44
CA LYS A 650 -0.26 15.76 3.54
C LYS A 650 -0.79 14.34 3.57
N LEU A 651 -1.56 14.01 4.60
CA LEU A 651 -2.51 12.89 4.57
C LEU A 651 -3.92 13.47 4.51
N ASP A 652 -4.71 13.02 3.54
CA ASP A 652 -6.05 13.55 3.31
C ASP A 652 -7.04 12.44 2.98
N ASN A 653 -8.02 12.19 3.84
CA ASN A 653 -8.97 11.10 3.65
C ASN A 653 -8.25 9.73 3.59
N VAL A 654 -7.53 9.37 4.65
CA VAL A 654 -6.67 8.16 4.72
C VAL A 654 -7.10 7.24 5.86
N TRP A 655 -7.24 5.95 5.56
CA TRP A 655 -7.64 4.91 6.52
C TRP A 655 -6.48 4.05 6.96
N PHE A 656 -6.38 3.80 8.27
CA PHE A 656 -5.57 2.76 8.88
C PHE A 656 -6.48 1.68 9.50
N SER A 657 -6.22 0.41 9.19
CA SER A 657 -7.15 -0.70 9.53
C SER A 657 -7.30 -0.98 11.03
N GLN A 658 -6.33 -0.60 11.85
CA GLN A 658 -6.28 -0.86 13.29
C GLN A 658 -5.80 0.35 14.09
N GLN A 659 -6.28 0.45 15.33
CA GLN A 659 -5.71 1.34 16.34
C GLN A 659 -4.34 0.79 16.77
N ARG A 660 -3.28 1.58 16.56
CA ARG A 660 -1.92 1.26 17.03
C ARG A 660 -1.44 2.37 17.96
N THR A 661 -0.82 1.99 19.07
CA THR A 661 -0.27 2.92 20.07
C THR A 661 1.22 3.19 19.87
N ASN A 662 1.87 2.45 18.96
CA ASN A 662 3.26 2.65 18.56
C ASN A 662 3.44 4.10 18.06
N SER A 663 4.53 4.76 18.46
CA SER A 663 4.78 6.16 18.09
C SER A 663 4.82 6.35 16.57
N SER A 664 4.10 7.36 16.07
CA SER A 664 4.23 7.86 14.70
C SER A 664 5.12 9.10 14.69
N PRO A 665 6.44 8.98 14.46
CA PRO A 665 7.32 10.14 14.46
C PRO A 665 7.13 10.96 13.18
N LEU A 666 6.98 12.26 13.36
CA LEU A 666 6.92 13.25 12.30
C LEU A 666 7.95 14.33 12.59
N SER A 667 9.00 14.40 11.78
CA SER A 667 10.09 15.34 12.04
C SER A 667 10.71 15.95 10.80
N GLY A 668 11.08 17.23 10.93
CA GLY A 668 11.72 18.00 9.87
C GLY A 668 10.79 18.25 8.67
N VAL A 669 9.62 18.82 8.93
CA VAL A 669 8.61 19.15 7.92
C VAL A 669 8.16 20.60 8.11
N THR A 670 8.14 21.38 7.04
CA THR A 670 7.69 22.78 7.08
C THR A 670 6.17 22.86 7.25
N ASN A 671 5.39 22.15 6.43
CA ASN A 671 3.93 22.12 6.50
C ASN A 671 3.40 20.68 6.53
N ALA A 672 2.87 20.26 7.67
CA ALA A 672 2.20 18.98 7.84
C ALA A 672 0.69 19.18 7.95
N THR A 673 -0.09 18.47 7.13
CA THR A 673 -1.55 18.48 7.18
C THR A 673 -2.08 17.06 7.27
N LEU A 674 -2.86 16.77 8.31
CA LEU A 674 -3.61 15.51 8.46
C LEU A 674 -5.10 15.84 8.45
N ASN A 675 -5.78 15.53 7.36
CA ASN A 675 -7.21 15.77 7.20
C ASN A 675 -7.97 14.45 7.03
N ASP A 676 -9.12 14.31 7.68
CA ASP A 676 -10.04 13.17 7.50
C ASP A 676 -9.35 11.81 7.68
N LEU A 677 -8.49 11.70 8.68
CA LEU A 677 -7.87 10.43 9.04
C LEU A 677 -8.87 9.51 9.69
N HIS A 678 -8.81 8.23 9.33
CA HIS A 678 -9.61 7.18 9.93
C HIS A 678 -8.71 6.09 10.49
N VAL A 679 -9.02 5.60 11.69
CA VAL A 679 -8.31 4.52 12.35
C VAL A 679 -9.31 3.50 12.87
N ALA A 680 -9.11 2.23 12.54
CA ALA A 680 -10.07 1.16 12.86
C ALA A 680 -11.51 1.49 12.43
N GLY A 681 -11.65 2.11 11.25
CA GLY A 681 -12.94 2.53 10.69
C GLY A 681 -13.58 3.75 11.34
N ARG A 682 -12.92 4.40 12.31
CA ARG A 682 -13.42 5.59 13.02
C ARG A 682 -12.66 6.83 12.59
N LEU A 683 -13.38 7.92 12.34
CA LEU A 683 -12.79 9.24 12.08
C LEU A 683 -11.99 9.72 13.30
N VAL A 684 -10.80 10.26 13.05
CA VAL A 684 -9.92 10.87 14.07
C VAL A 684 -10.43 12.27 14.37
N ARG A 685 -10.91 12.46 15.59
CA ARG A 685 -11.41 13.73 16.12
C ARG A 685 -10.64 14.22 17.33
N CYS A 686 -9.94 13.31 18.01
CA CYS A 686 -9.08 13.59 19.15
C CYS A 686 -7.64 13.15 18.88
N THR A 687 -6.65 13.89 19.37
CA THR A 687 -5.22 13.57 19.21
C THR A 687 -4.84 12.19 19.73
N GLY A 688 -5.51 11.69 20.77
CA GLY A 688 -5.27 10.35 21.33
C GLY A 688 -5.64 9.20 20.39
N GLN A 689 -6.46 9.44 19.36
CA GLN A 689 -6.81 8.42 18.36
C GLN A 689 -5.69 8.21 17.33
N PHE A 690 -4.82 9.20 17.11
CA PHE A 690 -3.66 9.06 16.23
C PHE A 690 -2.46 9.80 16.84
N PRO A 691 -1.78 9.18 17.82
CA PRO A 691 -0.71 9.84 18.56
C PRO A 691 0.51 10.11 17.66
N LEU A 692 0.94 11.37 17.65
CA LEU A 692 2.11 11.84 16.92
C LEU A 692 3.23 12.23 17.87
N THR A 693 4.47 11.90 17.50
CA THR A 693 5.66 12.48 18.13
C THR A 693 6.27 13.47 17.14
N THR A 694 6.23 14.76 17.45
CA THR A 694 6.66 15.82 16.52
C THR A 694 7.97 16.47 16.94
N SER A 695 8.82 16.80 15.97
CA SER A 695 10.06 17.56 16.19
C SER A 695 10.46 18.35 14.95
N GLY A 696 10.79 19.64 15.09
CA GLY A 696 11.17 20.48 13.94
C GLY A 696 10.05 20.58 12.89
N ILE A 697 8.81 20.75 13.34
CA ILE A 697 7.65 20.98 12.48
C ILE A 697 7.36 22.48 12.42
N GLY A 698 7.23 23.03 11.22
CA GLY A 698 6.86 24.44 11.04
C GLY A 698 5.39 24.67 11.42
N THR A 699 4.48 24.08 10.64
CA THR A 699 3.03 24.10 10.89
C THR A 699 2.50 22.66 10.89
N LEU A 700 1.68 22.33 11.90
CA LEU A 700 0.90 21.10 11.94
C LEU A 700 -0.59 21.45 11.96
N THR A 701 -1.31 21.06 10.92
CA THR A 701 -2.77 21.21 10.81
C THR A 701 -3.41 19.83 10.87
N THR A 702 -4.30 19.62 11.83
CA THR A 702 -5.05 18.37 11.99
C THR A 702 -6.55 18.67 11.98
N THR A 703 -7.27 18.20 10.96
CA THR A 703 -8.69 18.54 10.73
C THR A 703 -9.52 17.32 10.35
N TYR A 704 -10.84 17.45 10.48
CA TYR A 704 -11.81 16.50 9.97
C TYR A 704 -13.08 17.21 9.50
N THR A 705 -13.85 16.57 8.65
CA THR A 705 -15.16 17.01 8.17
C THR A 705 -16.24 16.39 9.05
N ASP A 706 -17.03 17.22 9.75
CA ASP A 706 -18.11 16.74 10.62
C ASP A 706 -19.34 16.25 9.84
N ALA A 707 -20.32 15.69 10.54
CA ALA A 707 -21.55 15.17 9.92
C ALA A 707 -22.38 16.24 9.16
N ASN A 708 -22.14 17.53 9.40
CA ASN A 708 -22.77 18.64 8.69
C ASN A 708 -21.93 19.14 7.51
N GLY A 709 -20.81 18.47 7.19
CA GLY A 709 -19.88 18.87 6.15
C GLY A 709 -18.97 20.05 6.53
N GLN A 710 -18.87 20.40 7.81
CA GLN A 710 -18.01 21.49 8.27
C GLN A 710 -16.63 20.98 8.68
N THR A 711 -15.57 21.68 8.25
CA THR A 711 -14.21 21.41 8.73
C THR A 711 -14.08 21.81 10.19
N ARG A 712 -13.59 20.87 11.00
CA ARG A 712 -13.30 21.01 12.43
C ARG A 712 -11.82 20.71 12.67
N ASN A 713 -11.26 21.36 13.69
CA ASN A 713 -9.94 20.98 14.18
C ASN A 713 -10.06 19.72 15.04
N VAL A 714 -9.09 18.82 14.90
CA VAL A 714 -8.90 17.71 15.85
C VAL A 714 -8.60 18.30 17.22
N GLN A 715 -9.32 17.85 18.24
CA GLN A 715 -9.21 18.33 19.61
C GLN A 715 -8.09 17.58 20.35
N ALA A 716 -7.37 18.25 21.23
CA ALA A 716 -6.46 17.56 22.14
C ALA A 716 -7.29 16.75 23.15
N GLY A 717 -7.00 15.46 23.31
CA GLY A 717 -7.76 14.58 24.20
C GLY A 717 -7.91 13.15 23.68
N ALA A 718 -8.89 12.41 24.22
CA ALA A 718 -9.21 11.05 23.79
C ALA A 718 -10.69 10.69 24.06
N PRO A 719 -11.32 9.88 23.19
CA PRO A 719 -12.60 9.26 23.52
C PRO A 719 -12.43 8.25 24.68
N ALA A 720 -13.53 7.92 25.36
CA ALA A 720 -13.54 6.78 26.28
C ALA A 720 -13.17 5.49 25.54
N ASP A 721 -12.34 4.65 26.17
CA ASP A 721 -11.97 3.33 25.62
C ASP A 721 -12.83 2.19 26.17
N GLY A 722 -13.70 2.50 27.14
CA GLY A 722 -14.81 1.67 27.57
C GLY A 722 -15.82 2.48 28.37
N ASP A 723 -17.10 2.13 28.27
CA ASP A 723 -18.15 2.68 29.10
C ASP A 723 -19.24 1.65 29.41
N THR A 724 -19.98 1.87 30.51
CA THR A 724 -21.08 0.99 30.92
C THR A 724 -21.98 1.70 31.93
N TRP A 725 -23.16 1.13 32.21
CA TRP A 725 -23.99 1.52 33.35
C TRP A 725 -24.45 0.29 34.13
N VAL A 726 -24.67 0.45 35.44
CA VAL A 726 -25.10 -0.61 36.34
C VAL A 726 -26.19 -0.11 37.29
N GLY A 727 -27.10 -1.00 37.68
CA GLY A 727 -28.29 -0.65 38.49
C GLY A 727 -28.44 -1.47 39.78
N ALA A 728 -28.89 -0.81 40.85
CA ALA A 728 -29.12 -1.41 42.16
C ALA A 728 -30.40 -2.25 42.24
N TRP A 729 -31.33 -2.01 41.32
CA TRP A 729 -32.60 -2.72 41.28
C TRP A 729 -32.38 -4.22 41.01
N SER A 730 -33.20 -5.08 41.60
CA SER A 730 -33.02 -6.54 41.56
C SER A 730 -32.92 -7.11 40.15
N GLY A 731 -33.55 -6.48 39.15
CA GLY A 731 -33.47 -6.91 37.75
C GLY A 731 -32.17 -6.51 37.03
N ASP A 732 -31.42 -5.53 37.55
CA ASP A 732 -30.25 -4.96 36.88
C ASP A 732 -28.91 -5.40 37.51
N GLN A 733 -28.93 -5.96 38.72
CA GLN A 733 -27.72 -6.13 39.54
C GLN A 733 -26.62 -7.00 38.93
N THR A 734 -27.00 -7.98 38.12
CA THR A 734 -26.09 -8.92 37.46
C THR A 734 -25.83 -8.56 36.00
N ARG A 735 -26.41 -7.47 35.51
CA ARG A 735 -26.28 -7.02 34.13
C ARG A 735 -25.03 -6.16 33.97
N ASN A 736 -24.25 -6.48 32.94
CA ASN A 736 -23.31 -5.55 32.34
C ASN A 736 -23.99 -4.88 31.14
N SER A 737 -23.92 -3.57 31.07
CA SER A 737 -24.62 -2.79 30.03
C SER A 737 -23.65 -2.10 29.09
N SER A 738 -22.45 -2.64 28.91
CA SER A 738 -21.45 -2.06 27.97
C SER A 738 -21.84 -2.26 26.50
N SER A 739 -22.94 -2.97 26.22
CA SER A 739 -23.51 -3.09 24.86
C SER A 739 -24.77 -2.23 24.66
N ASP A 740 -25.21 -1.53 25.70
CA ASP A 740 -26.36 -0.64 25.63
C ASP A 740 -26.01 0.65 24.89
N LEU A 741 -27.00 1.27 24.24
CA LEU A 741 -26.79 2.49 23.46
C LEU A 741 -26.75 3.77 24.29
N THR A 742 -27.16 3.67 25.55
CA THR A 742 -27.21 4.82 26.45
C THR A 742 -26.59 4.48 27.78
N LEU A 743 -25.82 5.41 28.31
CA LEU A 743 -25.43 5.48 29.71
C LEU A 743 -26.60 6.01 30.54
N ILE A 744 -26.76 5.52 31.76
CA ILE A 744 -27.88 5.86 32.64
C ILE A 744 -27.40 6.29 34.02
N THR A 745 -27.98 7.38 34.52
CA THR A 745 -27.77 7.84 35.91
C THR A 745 -29.10 8.06 36.61
N ARG A 746 -29.21 7.58 37.85
CA ARG A 746 -30.39 7.80 38.69
C ARG A 746 -30.04 7.77 40.17
N ASN A 747 -30.43 8.83 40.89
CA ASN A 747 -30.27 8.93 42.34
C ASN A 747 -31.51 9.53 43.02
N THR A 748 -32.26 8.71 43.75
CA THR A 748 -33.42 9.15 44.56
C THR A 748 -33.05 9.57 45.99
N GLY A 749 -31.79 9.95 46.22
CA GLY A 749 -31.29 10.49 47.50
C GLY A 749 -30.52 9.50 48.38
N VAL A 750 -29.96 8.42 47.80
CA VAL A 750 -29.17 7.43 48.56
C VAL A 750 -27.69 7.57 48.21
N GLY A 751 -26.96 8.29 49.06
CA GLY A 751 -25.62 8.77 48.74
C GLY A 751 -25.64 10.02 47.85
N LEU A 752 -24.46 10.56 47.57
CA LEU A 752 -24.35 11.82 46.81
C LEU A 752 -24.62 11.61 45.31
N MET A 753 -24.25 10.45 44.78
CA MET A 753 -24.35 10.09 43.36
C MET A 753 -25.27 8.88 43.10
N GLY A 754 -25.79 8.24 44.15
CA GLY A 754 -26.46 6.94 44.07
C GLY A 754 -25.51 5.77 44.38
N GLU A 755 -24.32 6.03 44.92
CA GLU A 755 -23.31 5.02 45.19
C GLU A 755 -23.63 4.12 46.39
N GLN A 756 -24.47 4.62 47.31
CA GLN A 756 -24.78 3.96 48.59
C GLN A 756 -25.98 3.01 48.52
N TYR A 757 -26.64 2.85 47.37
CA TYR A 757 -27.68 1.83 47.26
C TYR A 757 -27.09 0.44 47.51
N THR A 758 -27.76 -0.30 48.37
CA THR A 758 -27.45 -1.71 48.62
C THR A 758 -28.13 -2.61 47.59
N THR A 759 -27.60 -3.82 47.44
CA THR A 759 -28.19 -4.87 46.62
C THR A 759 -29.66 -5.09 46.99
N GLY A 760 -30.57 -4.72 46.09
CA GLY A 760 -32.02 -4.96 46.20
C GLY A 760 -32.79 -3.81 46.82
N SER A 761 -32.11 -2.73 47.23
CA SER A 761 -32.76 -1.53 47.75
C SER A 761 -32.86 -0.47 46.65
N GLY A 762 -34.08 -0.16 46.20
CA GLY A 762 -34.33 0.95 45.29
C GLY A 762 -33.86 0.74 43.84
N ASP A 763 -33.88 1.83 43.08
CA ASP A 763 -33.59 1.86 41.64
C ASP A 763 -32.52 2.92 41.34
N GLY A 764 -31.36 2.78 41.99
CA GLY A 764 -30.19 3.61 41.73
C GLY A 764 -29.41 3.13 40.51
N LYS A 765 -28.94 4.05 39.66
CA LYS A 765 -28.15 3.73 38.46
C LYS A 765 -26.92 4.61 38.38
N LEU A 766 -25.78 4.00 38.08
CA LEU A 766 -24.49 4.68 37.91
C LEU A 766 -23.88 4.29 36.56
N SER A 767 -23.28 5.27 35.90
CA SER A 767 -22.48 5.05 34.70
C SER A 767 -20.99 5.08 35.04
N TYR A 768 -20.19 4.34 34.27
CA TYR A 768 -18.75 4.28 34.42
C TYR A 768 -18.08 4.50 33.08
N LEU A 769 -17.01 5.31 33.08
CA LEU A 769 -16.24 5.65 31.89
C LEU A 769 -14.77 5.36 32.16
N GLN A 770 -14.11 4.66 31.25
CA GLN A 770 -12.67 4.50 31.26
C GLN A 770 -12.07 5.42 30.20
N ILE A 771 -11.18 6.30 30.64
CA ILE A 771 -10.53 7.29 29.78
C ILE A 771 -9.04 6.92 29.66
N PRO A 772 -8.51 6.74 28.45
CA PRO A 772 -7.08 6.49 28.25
C PRO A 772 -6.27 7.78 28.49
N LEU A 773 -5.21 7.68 29.29
CA LEU A 773 -4.30 8.79 29.61
C LEU A 773 -2.93 8.66 28.95
N SER A 774 -2.64 7.52 28.32
CA SER A 774 -1.33 7.19 27.73
C SER A 774 -0.85 8.15 26.64
N SER A 775 -1.75 8.96 26.07
CA SER A 775 -1.41 9.97 25.06
C SER A 775 -0.93 11.31 25.64
N LEU A 776 -1.07 11.52 26.95
CA LEU A 776 -0.66 12.76 27.61
C LEU A 776 0.87 12.81 27.76
N THR A 777 1.49 13.87 27.26
CA THR A 777 2.95 14.11 27.38
C THR A 777 3.31 15.04 28.54
N ARG A 778 2.31 15.67 29.16
CA ARG A 778 2.41 16.52 30.34
C ARG A 778 1.05 16.58 31.03
N ALA A 779 1.03 17.01 32.29
CA ALA A 779 -0.20 17.29 33.01
C ALA A 779 -0.96 18.44 32.33
N PRO A 780 -2.26 18.29 32.02
CA PRO A 780 -3.01 19.32 31.32
C PRO A 780 -3.32 20.50 32.23
N SER A 781 -3.37 21.70 31.65
CA SER A 781 -3.83 22.92 32.34
C SER A 781 -5.36 22.95 32.53
N ARG A 782 -6.09 22.22 31.68
CA ARG A 782 -7.54 21.99 31.77
C ARG A 782 -7.90 20.62 31.19
N ALA A 783 -8.82 19.91 31.83
CA ALA A 783 -9.42 18.69 31.31
C ALA A 783 -10.94 18.73 31.47
N THR A 784 -11.67 18.48 30.39
CA THR A 784 -13.14 18.55 30.37
C THR A 784 -13.72 17.24 29.83
N LEU A 785 -14.57 16.61 30.64
CA LEU A 785 -15.36 15.44 30.23
C LEU A 785 -16.60 15.92 29.48
N HIS A 786 -16.91 15.25 28.37
CA HIS A 786 -18.04 15.51 27.49
C HIS A 786 -19.00 14.32 27.50
N LEU A 787 -20.29 14.59 27.72
CA LEU A 787 -21.36 13.60 27.68
C LEU A 787 -22.55 14.18 26.92
N THR A 788 -22.93 13.53 25.82
CA THR A 788 -24.08 13.99 25.02
C THR A 788 -25.37 13.52 25.67
N TYR A 789 -26.20 14.47 26.08
CA TYR A 789 -27.49 14.19 26.70
C TYR A 789 -28.51 13.69 25.68
N VAL A 790 -29.13 12.56 25.99
CA VAL A 790 -30.19 11.95 25.17
C VAL A 790 -31.54 12.49 25.60
N GLY A 791 -31.81 12.50 26.91
CA GLY A 791 -33.10 12.86 27.48
C GLY A 791 -33.32 12.20 28.84
N HIS A 792 -34.57 12.21 29.30
CA HIS A 792 -34.96 11.62 30.58
C HIS A 792 -36.10 10.60 30.40
N ARG A 793 -36.28 9.71 31.38
CA ARG A 793 -37.22 8.59 31.24
C ARG A 793 -38.69 8.96 31.38
N TYR A 794 -39.03 9.82 32.32
CA TYR A 794 -40.40 9.90 32.86
C TYR A 794 -41.15 11.11 32.30
N ALA A 795 -42.28 10.85 31.63
CA ALA A 795 -43.15 11.92 31.13
C ALA A 795 -43.73 12.83 32.24
N SER A 796 -43.75 12.34 33.49
CA SER A 796 -44.16 13.11 34.66
C SER A 796 -43.12 14.12 35.14
N VAL A 797 -41.88 14.07 34.62
CA VAL A 797 -40.83 15.02 34.95
C VAL A 797 -40.99 16.26 34.05
N PRO A 798 -41.26 17.45 34.62
CA PRO A 798 -41.37 18.69 33.85
C PRO A 798 -40.12 18.97 33.02
N SER A 799 -40.30 19.49 31.80
CA SER A 799 -39.18 19.87 30.94
C SER A 799 -38.34 21.02 31.49
N THR A 800 -38.90 21.79 32.42
CA THR A 800 -38.26 22.89 33.14
C THR A 800 -37.47 22.45 34.36
N ASP A 801 -37.65 21.20 34.81
CA ASP A 801 -36.85 20.68 35.91
C ASP A 801 -35.37 20.68 35.51
N THR A 802 -34.52 20.79 36.52
CA THR A 802 -33.08 20.88 36.31
C THR A 802 -32.36 19.82 37.10
N ASP A 803 -31.20 19.39 36.60
CA ASP A 803 -30.31 18.46 37.29
C ASP A 803 -28.85 18.82 37.00
N GLN A 804 -27.94 18.09 37.63
CA GLN A 804 -26.49 18.26 37.54
C GLN A 804 -25.82 16.89 37.55
N LEU A 805 -24.81 16.73 36.70
CA LEU A 805 -23.95 15.55 36.75
C LEU A 805 -22.87 15.71 37.81
N LEU A 806 -22.60 14.60 38.48
CA LEU A 806 -21.50 14.42 39.41
C LEU A 806 -20.56 13.36 38.85
N VAL A 807 -19.27 13.62 38.95
CA VAL A 807 -18.22 12.73 38.44
C VAL A 807 -17.16 12.56 39.52
N GLN A 808 -16.74 11.31 39.77
CA GLN A 808 -15.68 11.01 40.73
C GLN A 808 -14.71 9.97 40.15
N PRO A 809 -13.39 10.15 40.30
CA PRO A 809 -12.42 9.09 40.02
C PRO A 809 -12.60 7.96 41.03
N VAL A 810 -12.59 6.72 40.54
CA VAL A 810 -12.78 5.51 41.36
C VAL A 810 -11.69 4.50 41.08
N SER A 811 -11.41 3.63 42.05
CA SER A 811 -10.44 2.55 41.89
C SER A 811 -11.10 1.33 41.27
N ASP A 812 -10.43 0.73 40.30
CA ASP A 812 -10.80 -0.57 39.72
C ASP A 812 -10.28 -1.76 40.55
N THR A 813 -9.56 -1.54 41.65
CA THR A 813 -8.98 -2.61 42.49
C THR A 813 -9.74 -2.89 43.77
N THR A 814 -10.72 -2.05 44.11
CA THR A 814 -11.56 -2.21 45.30
C THR A 814 -13.01 -2.28 44.87
N CYS A 815 -13.55 -3.50 44.73
CA CYS A 815 -14.91 -3.71 44.25
C CYS A 815 -15.89 -3.94 45.39
N THR A 816 -17.16 -3.63 45.14
CA THR A 816 -18.26 -4.18 45.92
C THR A 816 -18.22 -5.72 45.85
N GLY A 817 -18.66 -6.39 46.91
CA GLY A 817 -18.55 -7.85 47.00
C GLY A 817 -17.13 -8.40 47.25
N GLY A 818 -16.13 -7.54 47.45
CA GLY A 818 -14.78 -7.95 47.85
C GLY A 818 -13.86 -8.41 46.71
N GLY A 819 -14.25 -8.15 45.45
CA GLY A 819 -13.40 -8.42 44.29
C GLY A 819 -12.15 -7.53 44.25
N THR A 820 -11.06 -8.07 43.69
CA THR A 820 -9.77 -7.37 43.54
C THR A 820 -9.63 -6.63 42.20
N SER A 821 -10.60 -6.76 41.29
CA SER A 821 -10.65 -6.05 40.01
C SER A 821 -12.09 -5.87 39.52
N CYS A 822 -12.42 -4.67 39.02
CA CYS A 822 -13.76 -4.28 38.55
C CYS A 822 -13.75 -3.82 37.08
N PRO A 823 -13.39 -4.68 36.10
CA PRO A 823 -13.21 -4.25 34.71
C PRO A 823 -14.56 -3.86 34.06
N ILE A 824 -14.56 -2.78 33.28
CA ILE A 824 -15.79 -2.20 32.66
C ILE A 824 -16.59 -3.24 31.87
N ASN A 825 -15.92 -4.08 31.07
CA ASN A 825 -16.56 -5.01 30.15
C ASN A 825 -17.30 -6.18 30.84
N THR A 826 -17.08 -6.39 32.15
CA THR A 826 -17.82 -7.37 32.96
C THR A 826 -18.40 -6.76 34.24
N MET A 827 -18.44 -5.43 34.32
CA MET A 827 -18.93 -4.71 35.48
C MET A 827 -20.45 -4.88 35.62
N THR A 828 -20.89 -5.14 36.83
CA THR A 828 -22.28 -5.28 37.27
C THR A 828 -22.44 -4.48 38.56
N TRP A 829 -23.66 -4.34 39.07
CA TRP A 829 -23.83 -3.65 40.36
C TRP A 829 -23.08 -4.34 41.48
N GLN A 830 -22.99 -5.67 41.45
CA GLN A 830 -22.42 -6.48 42.52
C GLN A 830 -20.89 -6.40 42.60
N ASN A 831 -20.20 -6.11 41.49
CA ASN A 831 -18.74 -6.08 41.40
C ASN A 831 -18.19 -4.72 40.90
N ARG A 832 -18.98 -3.64 40.96
CA ARG A 832 -18.55 -2.28 40.63
C ARG A 832 -17.51 -1.73 41.62
N PRO A 833 -16.81 -0.63 41.31
CA PRO A 833 -15.98 0.08 42.29
C PRO A 833 -16.74 0.39 43.58
N SER A 834 -16.13 0.07 44.73
CA SER A 834 -16.63 0.46 46.04
C SER A 834 -16.05 1.82 46.41
N PHE A 835 -16.91 2.81 46.58
CA PHE A 835 -16.50 4.17 46.94
C PHE A 835 -17.61 4.87 47.74
N THR A 836 -17.25 5.98 48.36
CA THR A 836 -18.20 6.94 48.96
C THR A 836 -17.94 8.29 48.34
N ALA A 837 -19.01 8.95 47.88
CA ALA A 837 -18.90 10.28 47.28
C ALA A 837 -19.12 11.37 48.34
N THR A 838 -18.31 12.42 48.27
CA THR A 838 -18.33 13.59 49.13
C THR A 838 -18.33 14.85 48.28
N THR A 839 -18.73 15.99 48.84
CA THR A 839 -18.74 17.26 48.11
C THR A 839 -17.35 17.68 47.60
N SER A 840 -16.28 17.22 48.26
CA SER A 840 -14.88 17.47 47.87
C SER A 840 -14.30 16.43 46.91
N SER A 841 -14.92 15.24 46.77
CA SER A 841 -14.40 14.17 45.90
C SER A 841 -15.04 14.13 44.52
N VAL A 842 -16.06 14.96 44.29
CA VAL A 842 -16.81 15.02 43.03
C VAL A 842 -16.55 16.32 42.28
N ALA A 843 -16.45 16.21 40.95
CA ALA A 843 -16.62 17.33 40.04
C ALA A 843 -18.08 17.41 39.61
N LYS A 844 -18.54 18.62 39.27
CA LYS A 844 -19.95 18.91 38.96
C LYS A 844 -20.08 19.58 37.60
N SER A 845 -21.10 19.20 36.82
CA SER A 845 -21.48 19.97 35.62
C SER A 845 -22.10 21.31 36.00
N ALA A 846 -22.33 22.20 35.04
CA ALA A 846 -23.35 23.24 35.23
C ALA A 846 -24.73 22.58 35.42
N THR A 847 -25.63 23.24 36.15
CA THR A 847 -27.04 22.83 36.21
C THR A 847 -27.67 23.02 34.82
N PHE A 848 -28.45 22.04 34.37
CA PHE A 848 -29.12 22.08 33.06
C PHE A 848 -30.58 21.65 33.16
N ALA A 849 -31.43 22.24 32.31
CA ALA A 849 -32.83 21.85 32.21
C ALA A 849 -32.98 20.49 31.50
N LEU A 850 -33.92 19.66 31.94
CA LEU A 850 -34.10 18.30 31.43
C LEU A 850 -34.71 18.25 30.04
N GLY A 851 -35.45 19.29 29.63
CA GLY A 851 -36.05 19.38 28.31
C GLY A 851 -37.21 18.41 28.10
N SER A 852 -37.75 18.40 26.88
CA SER A 852 -38.94 17.61 26.53
C SER A 852 -38.64 16.24 25.95
N THR A 853 -37.37 15.88 25.75
CA THR A 853 -36.99 14.60 25.13
C THR A 853 -37.15 13.47 26.14
N ILE A 854 -38.19 12.67 25.94
CA ILE A 854 -38.53 11.52 26.79
C ILE A 854 -38.04 10.24 26.13
N VAL A 855 -37.30 9.44 26.88
CA VAL A 855 -36.76 8.13 26.48
C VAL A 855 -37.42 7.06 27.34
N PRO A 856 -38.64 6.58 26.97
CA PRO A 856 -39.39 5.65 27.79
C PRO A 856 -38.69 4.30 27.90
N GLU A 857 -38.94 3.58 29.00
CA GLU A 857 -38.46 2.22 29.15
C GLU A 857 -39.23 1.28 28.22
N GLY A 858 -38.52 0.59 27.34
CA GLY A 858 -39.04 -0.47 26.49
C GLY A 858 -37.96 -1.53 26.35
N GLY A 859 -38.30 -2.79 26.60
CA GLY A 859 -37.38 -3.91 26.42
C GLY A 859 -36.92 -3.99 24.97
N GLY A 860 -35.69 -3.58 24.71
CA GLY A 860 -35.12 -3.51 23.38
C GLY A 860 -34.06 -2.41 23.30
N THR A 861 -33.23 -2.46 22.27
CA THR A 861 -32.01 -1.65 22.12
C THR A 861 -32.26 -0.15 21.88
N HIS A 862 -33.40 0.44 22.26
CA HIS A 862 -33.70 1.88 22.12
C HIS A 862 -33.58 2.46 20.69
N GLN A 863 -33.69 1.60 19.67
CA GLN A 863 -33.67 1.94 18.26
C GLN A 863 -34.78 2.94 17.91
N GLY A 864 -34.41 4.09 17.33
CA GLY A 864 -35.36 5.08 16.83
C GLY A 864 -35.61 6.29 17.74
N ASN A 865 -35.11 6.30 18.99
CA ASN A 865 -35.32 7.43 19.90
C ASN A 865 -34.58 8.69 19.44
N ALA A 866 -35.26 9.85 19.51
CA ALA A 866 -34.64 11.15 19.27
C ALA A 866 -33.67 11.49 20.40
N ILE A 867 -32.58 12.18 20.04
CA ILE A 867 -31.55 12.65 20.98
C ILE A 867 -31.74 14.15 21.15
N ASP A 868 -31.73 14.62 22.40
CA ASP A 868 -31.68 16.05 22.73
C ASP A 868 -30.41 16.70 22.14
N GLY A 869 -29.25 16.08 22.37
CA GLY A 869 -28.00 16.37 21.67
C GLY A 869 -27.14 17.43 22.34
N ARG A 870 -27.58 18.03 23.46
CA ARG A 870 -26.74 18.95 24.23
C ARG A 870 -25.51 18.24 24.81
N ASP A 871 -24.37 18.89 24.71
CA ASP A 871 -23.12 18.46 25.34
C ASP A 871 -23.07 18.94 26.80
N ILE A 872 -23.11 18.00 27.73
CA ILE A 872 -23.00 18.27 29.16
C ILE A 872 -21.56 18.05 29.58
N THR A 873 -20.92 19.14 30.02
CA THR A 873 -19.50 19.16 30.33
C THR A 873 -19.23 19.18 31.83
N VAL A 874 -18.16 18.51 32.24
CA VAL A 874 -17.67 18.49 33.63
C VAL A 874 -16.18 18.79 33.62
N ASP A 875 -15.75 19.79 34.40
CA ASP A 875 -14.33 20.06 34.62
C ASP A 875 -13.74 18.99 35.55
N ILE A 876 -12.86 18.15 35.01
CA ILE A 876 -12.19 17.07 35.75
C ILE A 876 -10.67 17.27 35.78
N THR A 877 -10.21 18.52 35.62
CA THR A 877 -8.79 18.88 35.53
C THR A 877 -7.97 18.27 36.66
N SER A 878 -8.40 18.44 37.91
CA SER A 878 -7.69 17.90 39.08
C SER A 878 -7.61 16.38 39.06
N PHE A 879 -8.63 15.69 38.55
CA PHE A 879 -8.64 14.22 38.48
C PHE A 879 -7.62 13.70 37.48
N VAL A 880 -7.57 14.31 36.29
CA VAL A 880 -6.60 13.96 35.26
C VAL A 880 -5.18 14.30 35.69
N GLN A 881 -4.97 15.46 36.32
CA GLN A 881 -3.66 15.85 36.85
C GLN A 881 -3.16 14.87 37.92
N ASN A 882 -4.02 14.45 38.85
CA ASN A 882 -3.67 13.48 39.89
C ASN A 882 -3.36 12.11 39.30
N ALA A 883 -4.17 11.63 38.35
CA ALA A 883 -3.95 10.36 37.66
C ALA A 883 -2.63 10.37 36.87
N TYR A 884 -2.36 11.46 36.16
CA TYR A 884 -1.10 11.67 35.43
C TYR A 884 0.11 11.68 36.38
N ALA A 885 0.05 12.41 37.50
CA ALA A 885 1.11 12.44 38.51
C ALA A 885 1.35 11.07 39.15
N ALA A 886 0.32 10.23 39.24
CA ALA A 886 0.39 8.85 39.69
C ALA A 886 0.87 7.86 38.61
N ASN A 887 1.23 8.33 37.41
CA ASN A 887 1.62 7.53 36.25
C ASN A 887 0.56 6.48 35.83
N GLN A 888 -0.71 6.82 35.99
CA GLN A 888 -1.80 5.95 35.56
C GLN A 888 -1.95 5.98 34.04
N SER A 889 -2.14 4.80 33.43
CA SER A 889 -2.40 4.68 31.99
C SER A 889 -3.85 4.96 31.62
N THR A 890 -4.77 4.82 32.57
CA THR A 890 -6.21 4.97 32.42
C THR A 890 -6.81 5.65 33.65
N LEU A 891 -7.94 6.33 33.45
CA LEU A 891 -8.74 6.95 34.52
C LEU A 891 -10.16 6.39 34.47
N LEU A 892 -10.56 5.68 35.53
CA LEU A 892 -11.92 5.19 35.70
C LEU A 892 -12.76 6.23 36.46
N LEU A 893 -13.87 6.64 35.86
CA LEU A 893 -14.79 7.65 36.40
C LEU A 893 -16.14 7.01 36.68
N ALA A 894 -16.68 7.23 37.88
CA ALA A 894 -18.09 7.02 38.16
C ALA A 894 -18.87 8.30 37.84
N VAL A 895 -20.05 8.16 37.23
CA VAL A 895 -20.92 9.25 36.83
C VAL A 895 -22.33 8.98 37.39
N GLY A 896 -22.86 9.97 38.10
CA GLY A 896 -24.21 9.97 38.65
C GLY A 896 -24.87 11.34 38.50
N ASN A 897 -26.17 11.44 38.78
CA ASN A 897 -26.88 12.72 38.88
C ASN A 897 -27.08 13.12 40.35
N ALA A 898 -27.45 14.38 40.57
CA ALA A 898 -27.65 14.89 41.92
C ALA A 898 -28.82 14.15 42.60
N GLY A 899 -28.62 13.81 43.88
CA GLY A 899 -29.64 13.10 44.65
C GLY A 899 -30.85 13.93 45.02
N GLY A 900 -31.94 13.25 45.34
CA GLY A 900 -33.18 13.86 45.87
C GLY A 900 -34.25 14.12 44.81
N THR A 901 -34.05 13.65 43.57
CA THR A 901 -35.04 13.72 42.49
C THR A 901 -35.43 12.32 42.02
N ASN A 902 -36.53 12.20 41.28
CA ASN A 902 -36.90 10.96 40.59
C ASN A 902 -36.36 10.92 39.15
N HIS A 903 -35.34 11.72 38.85
CA HIS A 903 -34.81 11.83 37.49
C HIS A 903 -33.95 10.60 37.14
N GLU A 904 -34.28 9.98 36.00
CA GLU A 904 -33.41 9.01 35.32
C GLU A 904 -32.92 9.67 34.03
N LEU A 905 -31.65 10.01 34.00
CA LEU A 905 -31.01 10.72 32.89
C LEU A 905 -30.27 9.75 31.99
N ARG A 906 -30.26 10.04 30.69
CA ARG A 906 -29.60 9.21 29.69
C ARG A 906 -28.61 10.00 28.86
N PHE A 907 -27.47 9.38 28.59
CA PHE A 907 -26.39 9.93 27.77
C PHE A 907 -26.02 8.93 26.69
N VAL A 908 -25.45 9.40 25.58
CA VAL A 908 -24.98 8.53 24.50
C VAL A 908 -23.80 7.69 25.00
N SER A 909 -23.81 6.37 24.76
CA SER A 909 -22.66 5.48 24.99
C SER A 909 -21.77 5.37 23.75
N SER A 910 -20.61 4.73 23.88
CA SER A 910 -19.74 4.40 22.75
C SER A 910 -20.47 3.59 21.66
N GLU A 911 -21.32 2.64 22.05
CA GLU A 911 -22.14 1.81 21.16
C GLU A 911 -23.26 2.62 20.51
N GLY A 912 -23.87 3.52 21.29
CA GLY A 912 -24.90 4.45 20.81
C GLY A 912 -24.37 5.41 19.74
N ALA A 913 -23.12 5.84 19.86
CA ALA A 913 -22.47 6.76 18.94
C ALA A 913 -22.01 6.12 17.61
N THR A 914 -21.84 4.79 17.57
CA THR A 914 -21.25 4.07 16.42
C THR A 914 -22.18 3.05 15.75
N GLY A 915 -23.33 2.73 16.33
CA GLY A 915 -24.25 1.72 15.80
C GLY A 915 -25.13 2.22 14.65
N SER A 916 -24.93 1.69 13.45
CA SER A 916 -25.83 1.92 12.30
C SER A 916 -27.29 1.57 12.64
N GLY A 917 -28.18 2.57 12.63
CA GLY A 917 -29.63 2.41 12.85
C GLY A 917 -30.10 2.40 14.32
N LYS A 918 -29.24 2.72 15.28
CA LYS A 918 -29.47 2.38 16.69
C LYS A 918 -29.93 3.53 17.61
N LEU A 919 -29.49 4.78 17.44
CA LEU A 919 -30.13 5.97 18.04
C LEU A 919 -30.38 7.01 16.93
N THR A 920 -31.56 7.63 16.88
CA THR A 920 -31.92 8.54 15.79
C THR A 920 -31.10 9.82 15.89
N ARG A 921 -30.28 10.10 14.86
CA ARG A 921 -29.35 11.24 14.77
C ARG A 921 -28.12 11.16 15.69
N ALA A 922 -27.82 10.00 16.29
CA ALA A 922 -26.53 9.82 16.94
C ALA A 922 -25.41 9.95 15.90
N THR A 923 -24.40 10.74 16.21
CA THR A 923 -23.14 10.78 15.45
C THR A 923 -22.03 10.24 16.32
N ALA A 924 -20.93 9.80 15.70
CA ALA A 924 -19.77 9.36 16.46
C ALA A 924 -19.12 10.50 17.28
N GLU A 925 -19.45 11.79 17.04
CA GLU A 925 -18.99 12.90 17.92
C GLU A 925 -19.64 12.84 19.30
N MET A 926 -20.78 12.16 19.42
CA MET A 926 -21.58 12.15 20.64
C MET A 926 -21.08 11.14 21.68
N ALA A 927 -20.07 10.32 21.34
CA ALA A 927 -19.46 9.37 22.26
C ALA A 927 -18.82 10.09 23.47
N PRO A 928 -18.81 9.47 24.66
CA PRO A 928 -18.10 10.01 25.81
C PRO A 928 -16.64 10.30 25.49
N ALA A 929 -16.16 11.49 25.83
CA ALA A 929 -14.79 11.89 25.51
C ALA A 929 -14.21 12.88 26.52
N LEU A 930 -12.88 12.88 26.61
CA LEU A 930 -12.09 13.86 27.35
C LEU A 930 -11.41 14.80 26.36
N THR A 931 -11.60 16.10 26.53
CA THR A 931 -10.75 17.12 25.90
C THR A 931 -9.78 17.70 26.90
N VAL A 932 -8.59 18.08 26.44
CA VAL A 932 -7.54 18.66 27.29
C VAL A 932 -6.95 19.91 26.65
N THR A 933 -6.53 20.84 27.50
CA THR A 933 -5.57 21.88 27.13
C THR A 933 -4.21 21.45 27.68
N PRO A 934 -3.19 21.22 26.83
CA PRO A 934 -1.86 20.81 27.25
C PRO A 934 -1.19 21.74 28.27
#